data_AF-A0A8J6CMI4-F1
#
_entry.id   AF-A0A8J6CMI4-F1
#
_cell.length_a   1.000
_cell.length_b   1.000
_cell.length_c   1.000
_cell.angle_alpha   90.00
_cell.angle_beta   90.00
_cell.angle_gamma   90.00
#
_symmetry.space_group_name_H-M   'P 1'
#
loop_
_entity.id
_entity.type
_entity.pdbx_description
1 polymer ?
#
loop_
_entity_poly.entity_id
_entity_poly.type
_entity_poly.pdbx_seq_one_letter_code
_entity_poly.pdbx_strand_id
1 'polypeptide(L)'
;MKLWIVLLAVICTSWLSMVEKLPRITTIQNENKPIGIFREVRFTTEGANRRSYQIFMNELYDALTERADNGGVIPVLPSPLPEPDDHRQYVLVELSNEYQSVKLALNVSDMYIFGYHPGDGDTSYFFDGVEEDVRNALFPDSTVRRDLPYTGMYGSLENYAGVNDRRDIPLGTGELSQHINYMNIITQLDSSTLAKALLVCIQMVSEAVRLRNLQHKILEVADPDADGTYGVYYPDLLMTQYEGAWGKISVAVQSTTNGIFTRPVPLKKSDREFFDLKSVKEVIFIVGIISKKCNERGNVQIFPTSTSASESSSLLPIPMRSTSLESNDDTCEIALAPTSYITGRNGLCVDVYQESYRNGNKIILSKCGQNKASQLWELRMYDNTIRSGGKCLTTTGYNSGSYVMIHDCETAISDATKWEIQSDGAIRNPKSELVLTASEDSWGVINLVVDKNIYASKQAWYASNITKPPVTTIVGYQGLCLLAFQSSVWLELCVSYNIEQQWAIYPDGTIRPPKNQDGCLKYANAGEDVVRVGTCDGGTEERWRFQSDGTILHVVTRKVMDVKDTTAILPEITVNNYNRRNTQIWFQLWIVLLAIIFTSWLSMVEKRPRITTIQNENKPIGIFREYDALTERADKSGVIPVLPSPLPEPDDHRQYVLGELSNEYQSIKLALNVSDVYILGYHLGDSDTSYFFKGVEEDVHSTVRRVLQYSGMYGSLEIYSGVNDRRGIPLGIDQLPQHINYVNIITQLDSGSIARALLVCIQMVSEAVRLRNLQHMELIMKVSRERSLKPSNLQQMESVQDQFV
;
A
#
# COMPACT_ATOMS: atom_id res chain seq x y z
N MET A 1 -50.66 25.73 -56.03
CA MET A 1 -50.74 26.49 -54.76
C MET A 1 -51.99 26.01 -54.02
N LYS A 2 -51.95 25.34 -52.87
CA LYS A 2 -50.85 25.12 -51.92
C LYS A 2 -50.87 23.66 -51.44
N LEU A 3 -49.90 22.91 -51.95
CA LEU A 3 -49.42 21.60 -51.49
C LEU A 3 -48.85 21.63 -50.06
N TRP A 4 -48.92 22.77 -49.37
CA TRP A 4 -48.40 22.99 -48.02
C TRP A 4 -49.41 22.69 -46.91
N ILE A 5 -50.72 22.60 -47.22
CA ILE A 5 -51.76 22.32 -46.21
C ILE A 5 -51.90 20.81 -45.95
N VAL A 6 -51.61 19.97 -46.95
CA VAL A 6 -51.70 18.50 -46.80
C VAL A 6 -50.49 17.91 -46.06
N LEU A 7 -49.31 18.55 -46.15
CA LEU A 7 -48.09 18.09 -45.47
C LEU A 7 -48.09 18.36 -43.95
N LEU A 8 -48.85 19.35 -43.47
CA LEU A 8 -49.02 19.60 -42.03
C LEU A 8 -50.05 18.68 -41.35
N ALA A 9 -51.01 18.12 -42.10
CA ALA A 9 -52.03 17.22 -41.55
C ALA A 9 -51.55 15.77 -41.34
N VAL A 10 -50.54 15.33 -42.12
CA VAL A 10 -49.96 13.97 -41.98
C VAL A 10 -48.94 13.89 -40.83
N ILE A 11 -48.28 15.01 -40.49
CA ILE A 11 -47.35 15.07 -39.34
C ILE A 11 -48.11 15.13 -38.00
N CYS A 12 -49.33 15.68 -37.96
CA CYS A 12 -50.14 15.70 -36.72
C CYS A 12 -50.86 14.37 -36.40
N THR A 13 -51.07 13.48 -37.37
CA THR A 13 -51.83 12.22 -37.16
C THR A 13 -50.94 11.02 -36.85
N SER A 14 -49.62 11.16 -36.95
CA SER A 14 -48.61 10.18 -36.52
C SER A 14 -48.03 10.47 -35.12
N TRP A 15 -48.47 11.55 -34.46
CA TRP A 15 -48.04 11.95 -33.12
C TRP A 15 -49.11 11.79 -32.01
N LEU A 16 -50.28 11.24 -32.33
CA LEU A 16 -51.37 10.97 -31.37
C LEU A 16 -51.68 9.47 -31.19
N SER A 17 -50.88 8.58 -31.76
CA SER A 17 -50.98 7.12 -31.56
C SER A 17 -49.90 6.51 -30.65
N MET A 18 -49.08 7.35 -29.99
CA MET A 18 -48.12 6.94 -28.95
C MET A 18 -48.32 7.70 -27.63
N VAL A 19 -49.58 7.85 -27.20
CA VAL A 19 -49.89 8.13 -25.79
C VAL A 19 -50.57 6.88 -25.24
N GLU A 20 -49.81 6.23 -24.37
CA GLU A 20 -50.18 5.20 -23.39
C GLU A 20 -51.68 4.91 -23.29
N LYS A 21 -52.07 3.69 -23.66
CA LYS A 21 -53.27 3.08 -23.10
C LYS A 21 -53.01 2.88 -21.60
N LEU A 22 -53.43 3.83 -20.78
CA LEU A 22 -53.69 3.58 -19.36
C LEU A 22 -54.65 2.38 -19.25
N PRO A 23 -54.31 1.31 -18.51
CA PRO A 23 -55.32 0.41 -18.00
C PRO A 23 -56.12 1.15 -16.94
N ARG A 24 -57.45 1.09 -17.05
CA ARG A 24 -58.37 1.48 -15.99
C ARG A 24 -58.00 0.74 -14.71
N ILE A 25 -57.66 1.49 -13.67
CA ILE A 25 -57.64 1.00 -12.30
C ILE A 25 -59.10 0.74 -11.90
N THR A 26 -59.53 -0.51 -11.96
CA THR A 26 -60.62 -0.99 -11.12
C THR A 26 -60.04 -1.21 -9.73
N THR A 27 -60.56 -0.46 -8.77
CA THR A 27 -60.24 -0.54 -7.35
C THR A 27 -60.47 -1.96 -6.84
N ILE A 28 -59.39 -2.72 -6.70
CA ILE A 28 -59.30 -3.83 -5.74
C ILE A 28 -58.31 -3.34 -4.71
N GLN A 29 -58.76 -3.19 -3.46
CA GLN A 29 -57.86 -2.94 -2.35
C GLN A 29 -56.95 -4.15 -2.20
N ASN A 30 -55.69 -3.99 -2.57
CA ASN A 30 -54.56 -4.68 -1.98
C ASN A 30 -53.47 -3.63 -1.77
N GLU A 31 -52.96 -3.58 -0.55
CA GLU A 31 -51.91 -2.71 -0.07
C GLU A 31 -50.58 -3.03 -0.79
N ASN A 32 -50.36 -2.47 -1.98
CA ASN A 32 -49.07 -2.56 -2.66
C ASN A 32 -48.30 -1.26 -2.44
N LYS A 33 -47.41 -1.28 -1.45
CA LYS A 33 -46.22 -0.42 -1.37
C LYS A 33 -45.56 -0.39 -2.75
N PRO A 34 -45.24 0.78 -3.34
CA PRO A 34 -44.59 0.81 -4.65
C PRO A 34 -43.29 -0.01 -4.56
N ILE A 35 -43.14 -0.98 -5.46
CA ILE A 35 -41.95 -1.84 -5.54
C ILE A 35 -40.75 -0.93 -5.76
N GLY A 36 -39.94 -0.74 -4.73
CA GLY A 36 -38.70 0.01 -4.82
C GLY A 36 -37.75 -0.70 -5.76
N ILE A 37 -37.18 0.02 -6.72
CA ILE A 37 -36.23 -0.55 -7.68
C ILE A 37 -34.86 -0.62 -7.00
N PHE A 38 -34.33 -1.83 -6.81
CA PHE A 38 -32.99 -2.02 -6.26
C PHE A 38 -31.93 -1.32 -7.14
N ARG A 39 -30.95 -0.69 -6.50
CA ARG A 39 -29.78 -0.16 -7.20
C ARG A 39 -28.93 -1.34 -7.68
N GLU A 40 -28.68 -1.41 -8.99
CA GLU A 40 -27.86 -2.46 -9.60
C GLU A 40 -26.53 -1.90 -10.10
N VAL A 41 -25.44 -2.63 -9.86
CA VAL A 41 -24.08 -2.34 -10.34
C VAL A 41 -23.55 -3.59 -11.04
N ARG A 42 -22.86 -3.43 -12.16
CA ARG A 42 -22.50 -4.55 -13.03
C ARG A 42 -21.01 -4.64 -13.27
N PHE A 43 -20.51 -5.87 -13.38
CA PHE A 43 -19.15 -6.16 -13.80
C PHE A 43 -19.10 -7.43 -14.64
N THR A 44 -18.48 -7.34 -15.81
CA THR A 44 -18.20 -8.51 -16.66
C THR A 44 -16.72 -8.83 -16.64
N THR A 45 -16.37 -10.12 -16.54
CA THR A 45 -15.00 -10.62 -16.71
C THR A 45 -14.62 -10.78 -18.19
N GLU A 46 -15.60 -10.77 -19.10
CA GLU A 46 -15.35 -10.82 -20.55
C GLU A 46 -14.69 -9.52 -21.01
N GLY A 47 -13.47 -9.62 -21.57
CA GLY A 47 -12.70 -8.45 -22.01
C GLY A 47 -12.35 -7.47 -20.87
N ALA A 48 -12.42 -7.92 -19.61
CA ALA A 48 -12.11 -7.10 -18.46
C ALA A 48 -10.65 -6.65 -18.46
N ASN A 49 -10.43 -5.49 -17.87
CA ASN A 49 -9.10 -4.89 -17.71
C ASN A 49 -9.12 -4.00 -16.47
N ARG A 50 -7.96 -3.44 -16.13
CA ARG A 50 -7.80 -2.52 -15.00
C ARG A 50 -8.83 -1.39 -15.01
N ARG A 51 -9.15 -0.84 -16.20
CA ARG A 51 -10.10 0.28 -16.31
C ARG A 51 -11.53 -0.16 -16.03
N SER A 52 -11.98 -1.30 -16.58
CA SER A 52 -13.34 -1.79 -16.33
C SER A 52 -13.56 -2.15 -14.86
N TYR A 53 -12.60 -2.81 -14.21
CA TYR A 53 -12.69 -3.12 -12.79
C TYR A 53 -12.68 -1.85 -11.91
N GLN A 54 -11.90 -0.83 -12.27
CA GLN A 54 -11.92 0.44 -11.55
C GLN A 54 -13.27 1.16 -11.68
N ILE A 55 -13.88 1.17 -12.88
CA ILE A 55 -15.21 1.75 -13.10
C ILE A 55 -16.24 1.03 -12.22
N PHE A 56 -16.21 -0.31 -12.21
CA PHE A 56 -17.07 -1.12 -11.36
C PHE A 56 -16.93 -0.76 -9.88
N MET A 57 -15.70 -0.69 -9.35
CA MET A 57 -15.46 -0.31 -7.96
C MET A 57 -15.96 1.11 -7.64
N ASN A 58 -15.79 2.06 -8.55
CA ASN A 58 -16.27 3.43 -8.37
C ASN A 58 -17.81 3.49 -8.34
N GLU A 59 -18.49 2.77 -9.25
CA GLU A 59 -19.95 2.71 -9.28
C GLU A 59 -20.54 2.03 -8.05
N LEU A 60 -19.89 0.95 -7.59
CA LEU A 60 -20.28 0.26 -6.36
C LEU A 60 -20.06 1.15 -5.14
N TYR A 61 -18.93 1.85 -5.06
CA TYR A 61 -18.66 2.82 -4.00
C TYR A 61 -19.71 3.93 -3.98
N ASP A 62 -20.03 4.54 -5.12
CA ASP A 62 -21.05 5.59 -5.23
C ASP A 62 -22.44 5.06 -4.80
N ALA A 63 -22.80 3.83 -5.19
CA ALA A 63 -24.05 3.18 -4.78
C ALA A 63 -24.13 2.94 -3.26
N LEU A 64 -23.03 2.56 -2.62
CA LEU A 64 -22.97 2.31 -1.18
C LEU A 64 -22.92 3.61 -0.35
N THR A 65 -22.44 4.71 -0.94
CA THR A 65 -22.18 5.97 -0.23
C THR A 65 -23.22 7.06 -0.44
N GLU A 66 -24.30 6.80 -1.17
CA GLU A 66 -25.37 7.78 -1.41
C GLU A 66 -25.95 8.37 -0.10
N ARG A 67 -26.03 7.57 0.96
CA ARG A 67 -26.50 7.97 2.30
C ARG A 67 -25.39 7.98 3.36
N ALA A 68 -24.13 7.84 2.96
CA ALA A 68 -23.01 7.79 3.89
C ALA A 68 -22.73 9.15 4.53
N ASP A 69 -22.21 9.13 5.76
CA ASP A 69 -21.67 10.33 6.41
C ASP A 69 -20.24 10.57 5.92
N ASN A 70 -20.07 11.66 5.18
CA ASN A 70 -18.80 12.12 4.61
C ASN A 70 -18.17 13.27 5.43
N GLY A 71 -18.70 13.59 6.62
CA GLY A 71 -18.17 14.65 7.48
C GLY A 71 -16.86 14.30 8.18
N GLY A 72 -16.52 13.01 8.24
CA GLY A 72 -15.30 12.49 8.85
C GLY A 72 -14.10 12.41 7.92
N VAL A 73 -12.98 11.90 8.45
CA VAL A 73 -11.75 11.65 7.69
C VAL A 73 -11.87 10.41 6.79
N ILE A 74 -12.67 9.42 7.21
CA ILE A 74 -13.03 8.24 6.43
C ILE A 74 -14.57 8.19 6.36
N PRO A 75 -15.17 8.02 5.17
CA PRO A 75 -16.62 7.89 5.01
C PRO A 75 -17.21 6.76 5.85
N VAL A 76 -18.37 7.03 6.45
CA VAL A 76 -19.10 6.09 7.31
C VAL A 76 -20.37 5.64 6.59
N LEU A 77 -20.52 4.33 6.38
CA LEU A 77 -21.72 3.73 5.79
C LEU A 77 -22.99 4.12 6.57
N PRO A 78 -24.14 4.19 5.91
CA PRO A 78 -25.38 4.56 6.59
C PRO A 78 -25.81 3.52 7.64
N SER A 79 -26.58 3.97 8.63
CA SER A 79 -27.31 3.05 9.51
C SER A 79 -28.32 2.20 8.74
N PRO A 80 -28.60 0.96 9.19
CA PRO A 80 -29.74 0.19 8.73
C PRO A 80 -31.04 1.01 8.83
N LEU A 81 -31.95 0.83 7.88
CA LEU A 81 -33.27 1.48 7.94
C LEU A 81 -34.21 0.63 8.82
N PRO A 82 -35.28 1.21 9.38
CA PRO A 82 -36.22 0.46 10.23
C PRO A 82 -36.95 -0.67 9.52
N GLU A 83 -37.18 -0.53 8.20
CA GLU A 83 -37.91 -1.49 7.38
C GLU A 83 -36.93 -2.41 6.64
N PRO A 84 -36.82 -3.71 7.01
CA PRO A 84 -35.85 -4.64 6.43
C PRO A 84 -36.04 -4.90 4.94
N ASP A 85 -37.22 -4.64 4.39
CA ASP A 85 -37.58 -4.81 2.97
C ASP A 85 -37.33 -3.56 2.12
N ASP A 86 -36.86 -2.44 2.71
CA ASP A 86 -36.57 -1.23 1.94
C ASP A 86 -35.41 -1.47 0.98
N HIS A 87 -35.68 -1.42 -0.33
CA HIS A 87 -34.71 -1.51 -1.41
C HIS A 87 -33.45 -0.64 -1.24
N ARG A 88 -33.52 0.51 -0.54
CA ARG A 88 -32.38 1.39 -0.26
C ARG A 88 -31.40 0.83 0.78
N GLN A 89 -31.75 -0.28 1.43
CA GLN A 89 -30.83 -1.04 2.28
C GLN A 89 -29.88 -1.93 1.47
N TYR A 90 -30.14 -2.15 0.18
CA TYR A 90 -29.44 -3.15 -0.61
C TYR A 90 -28.94 -2.62 -1.95
N VAL A 91 -27.79 -3.14 -2.36
CA VAL A 91 -27.26 -2.98 -3.73
C VAL A 91 -27.14 -4.37 -4.33
N LEU A 92 -27.69 -4.54 -5.54
CA LEU A 92 -27.51 -5.76 -6.32
C LEU A 92 -26.25 -5.61 -7.18
N VAL A 93 -25.34 -6.56 -7.06
CA VAL A 93 -24.13 -6.61 -7.88
C VAL A 93 -24.24 -7.77 -8.87
N GLU A 94 -24.39 -7.45 -10.15
CA GLU A 94 -24.41 -8.44 -11.22
C GLU A 94 -22.97 -8.69 -11.71
N LEU A 95 -22.48 -9.90 -11.49
CA LEU A 95 -21.21 -10.37 -12.03
C LEU A 95 -21.50 -11.28 -13.22
N SER A 96 -20.86 -11.06 -14.35
CA SER A 96 -21.03 -11.89 -15.54
C SER A 96 -19.71 -12.32 -16.17
N ASN A 97 -19.75 -13.40 -16.93
CA ASN A 97 -18.71 -13.81 -17.85
C ASN A 97 -19.32 -13.98 -19.26
N GLU A 98 -18.61 -14.62 -20.19
CA GLU A 98 -19.08 -14.83 -21.58
C GLU A 98 -20.38 -15.65 -21.66
N TYR A 99 -20.67 -16.48 -20.67
CA TYR A 99 -21.74 -17.49 -20.75
C TYR A 99 -22.84 -17.31 -19.72
N GLN A 100 -22.53 -16.77 -18.55
CA GLN A 100 -23.39 -16.81 -17.38
C GLN A 100 -23.26 -15.53 -16.56
N SER A 101 -24.30 -15.22 -15.79
CA SER A 101 -24.28 -14.15 -14.80
C SER A 101 -24.76 -14.62 -13.44
N VAL A 102 -24.48 -13.82 -12.43
CA VAL A 102 -24.91 -14.05 -11.05
C VAL A 102 -25.12 -12.72 -10.37
N LYS A 103 -26.21 -12.58 -9.62
CA LYS A 103 -26.52 -11.37 -8.85
C LYS A 103 -26.25 -11.62 -7.38
N LEU A 104 -25.44 -10.77 -6.76
CA LEU A 104 -25.15 -10.76 -5.33
C LEU A 104 -26.00 -9.67 -4.67
N ALA A 105 -26.55 -9.93 -3.48
CA ALA A 105 -27.25 -8.92 -2.70
C ALA A 105 -26.36 -8.44 -1.55
N LEU A 106 -25.93 -7.17 -1.61
CA LEU A 106 -25.09 -6.55 -0.59
C LEU A 106 -25.93 -5.64 0.31
N ASN A 107 -25.71 -5.72 1.62
CA ASN A 107 -26.28 -4.77 2.57
C ASN A 107 -25.45 -3.47 2.59
N VAL A 108 -26.09 -2.32 2.45
CA VAL A 108 -25.41 -1.02 2.37
C VAL A 108 -24.78 -0.60 3.72
N SER A 109 -25.29 -1.09 4.85
CA SER A 109 -24.82 -0.65 6.18
C SER A 109 -23.50 -1.31 6.62
N ASP A 110 -23.22 -2.52 6.15
CA ASP A 110 -22.04 -3.29 6.52
C ASP A 110 -21.29 -3.92 5.34
N MET A 111 -21.84 -3.86 4.12
CA MET A 111 -21.33 -4.45 2.88
C MET A 111 -21.24 -5.99 2.88
N TYR A 112 -21.94 -6.66 3.79
CA TYR A 112 -22.04 -8.11 3.75
C TYR A 112 -22.94 -8.57 2.60
N ILE A 113 -22.52 -9.64 1.93
CA ILE A 113 -23.35 -10.33 0.96
C ILE A 113 -24.33 -11.20 1.75
N PHE A 114 -25.63 -11.06 1.50
CA PHE A 114 -26.68 -11.84 2.16
C PHE A 114 -27.07 -13.08 1.36
N GLY A 115 -26.89 -13.04 0.05
CA GLY A 115 -27.22 -14.15 -0.82
C GLY A 115 -26.86 -13.86 -2.27
N TYR A 116 -27.10 -14.84 -3.12
CA TYR A 116 -26.90 -14.73 -4.54
C TYR A 116 -28.01 -15.42 -5.35
N HIS A 117 -28.13 -15.02 -6.60
CA HIS A 117 -29.07 -15.54 -7.56
C HIS A 117 -28.36 -15.80 -8.90
N PRO A 118 -28.27 -17.07 -9.36
CA PRO A 118 -27.80 -17.42 -10.70
C PRO A 118 -28.68 -16.73 -11.77
N GLY A 119 -28.06 -16.15 -12.81
CA GLY A 119 -28.70 -15.18 -13.71
C GLY A 119 -30.00 -15.65 -14.38
N ASP A 120 -30.05 -16.90 -14.81
CA ASP A 120 -31.24 -17.51 -15.45
C ASP A 120 -31.93 -18.56 -14.55
N GLY A 121 -31.53 -18.64 -13.27
CA GLY A 121 -32.04 -19.65 -12.34
C GLY A 121 -33.36 -19.24 -11.70
N ASP A 122 -34.24 -20.20 -11.43
CA ASP A 122 -35.48 -19.96 -10.65
C ASP A 122 -35.22 -19.88 -9.13
N THR A 123 -34.00 -20.19 -8.69
CA THR A 123 -33.64 -20.37 -7.28
C THR A 123 -32.66 -19.29 -6.82
N SER A 124 -32.94 -18.63 -5.70
CA SER A 124 -31.98 -17.81 -4.96
C SER A 124 -31.46 -18.54 -3.71
N TYR A 125 -30.23 -18.21 -3.33
CA TYR A 125 -29.51 -18.82 -2.22
C TYR A 125 -29.12 -17.75 -1.21
N PHE A 126 -29.36 -18.00 0.07
CA PHE A 126 -29.08 -17.06 1.15
C PHE A 126 -28.16 -17.69 2.19
N PHE A 127 -27.28 -16.89 2.79
CA PHE A 127 -26.47 -17.36 3.91
C PHE A 127 -27.36 -17.69 5.12
N ASP A 128 -26.86 -18.61 5.95
CA ASP A 128 -27.51 -18.90 7.23
C ASP A 128 -27.56 -17.65 8.12
N GLY A 129 -28.71 -17.44 8.77
CA GLY A 129 -28.97 -16.29 9.63
C GLY A 129 -29.60 -15.06 8.96
N VAL A 130 -29.83 -15.05 7.64
CA VAL A 130 -30.55 -13.95 6.98
C VAL A 130 -32.05 -14.03 7.31
N GLU A 131 -32.61 -12.92 7.79
CA GLU A 131 -34.03 -12.83 8.19
C GLU A 131 -35.00 -13.15 7.05
N GLU A 132 -36.14 -13.77 7.36
CA GLU A 132 -37.12 -14.20 6.37
C GLU A 132 -37.70 -13.05 5.54
N ASP A 133 -38.01 -11.92 6.17
CA ASP A 133 -38.53 -10.73 5.48
C ASP A 133 -37.53 -10.20 4.44
N VAL A 134 -36.24 -10.24 4.77
CA VAL A 134 -35.15 -9.85 3.86
C VAL A 134 -35.02 -10.82 2.69
N ARG A 135 -35.09 -12.14 2.95
CA ARG A 135 -35.08 -13.18 1.89
C ARG A 135 -36.27 -13.04 0.95
N ASN A 136 -37.43 -12.63 1.46
CA ASN A 136 -38.63 -12.41 0.66
C ASN A 136 -38.55 -11.14 -0.19
N ALA A 137 -37.89 -10.10 0.31
CA ALA A 137 -37.68 -8.85 -0.43
C ALA A 137 -36.61 -8.96 -1.52
N LEU A 138 -35.52 -9.70 -1.27
CA LEU A 138 -34.42 -9.87 -2.21
C LEU A 138 -34.75 -10.90 -3.31
N PHE A 139 -34.24 -10.62 -4.52
CA PHE A 139 -34.45 -11.45 -5.72
C PHE A 139 -35.94 -11.77 -5.95
N PRO A 140 -36.81 -10.76 -6.16
CA PRO A 140 -38.26 -10.94 -6.25
C PRO A 140 -38.66 -11.90 -7.38
N ASP A 141 -37.83 -12.01 -8.43
CA ASP A 141 -38.06 -12.89 -9.58
C ASP A 141 -37.82 -14.38 -9.27
N SER A 142 -37.21 -14.72 -8.13
CA SER A 142 -36.99 -16.12 -7.72
C SER A 142 -38.29 -16.81 -7.26
N THR A 143 -38.56 -18.00 -7.81
CA THR A 143 -39.69 -18.85 -7.38
C THR A 143 -39.31 -19.77 -6.22
N VAL A 144 -38.03 -20.10 -6.07
CA VAL A 144 -37.49 -20.94 -5.00
C VAL A 144 -36.43 -20.18 -4.22
N ARG A 145 -36.45 -20.30 -2.89
CA ARG A 145 -35.44 -19.72 -1.99
C ARG A 145 -34.81 -20.83 -1.17
N ARG A 146 -33.48 -20.85 -1.09
CA ARG A 146 -32.71 -21.90 -0.40
C ARG A 146 -31.75 -21.27 0.59
N ASP A 147 -31.65 -21.88 1.77
CA ASP A 147 -30.64 -21.51 2.75
C ASP A 147 -29.37 -22.33 2.51
N LEU A 148 -28.23 -21.66 2.53
CA LEU A 148 -26.92 -22.28 2.54
C LEU A 148 -26.63 -22.80 3.95
N PRO A 149 -25.90 -23.91 4.10
CA PRO A 149 -25.62 -24.51 5.40
C PRO A 149 -24.55 -23.75 6.21
N TYR A 150 -24.17 -22.54 5.80
CA TYR A 150 -23.11 -21.75 6.41
C TYR A 150 -23.43 -20.26 6.37
N THR A 151 -22.79 -19.53 7.29
CA THR A 151 -22.87 -18.06 7.37
C THR A 151 -21.89 -17.41 6.38
N GLY A 152 -22.08 -16.12 6.10
CA GLY A 152 -21.15 -15.32 5.29
C GLY A 152 -19.83 -14.93 6.00
N MET A 153 -19.55 -15.49 7.18
CA MET A 153 -18.32 -15.22 7.92
C MET A 153 -17.15 -16.06 7.41
N TYR A 154 -15.95 -15.48 7.36
CA TYR A 154 -14.74 -16.16 6.85
C TYR A 154 -14.50 -17.53 7.47
N GLY A 155 -14.51 -17.65 8.81
CA GLY A 155 -14.24 -18.94 9.45
C GLY A 155 -15.26 -20.04 9.10
N SER A 156 -16.52 -19.66 8.83
CA SER A 156 -17.53 -20.61 8.34
C SER A 156 -17.24 -21.00 6.90
N LEU A 157 -16.98 -20.02 6.03
CA LEU A 157 -16.69 -20.25 4.61
C LEU A 157 -15.40 -21.05 4.39
N GLU A 158 -14.31 -20.73 5.08
CA GLU A 158 -13.02 -21.43 5.00
C GLU A 158 -13.19 -22.92 5.37
N ASN A 159 -13.94 -23.21 6.43
CA ASN A 159 -14.26 -24.57 6.84
C ASN A 159 -15.05 -25.34 5.78
N TYR A 160 -16.10 -24.74 5.21
CA TYR A 160 -16.89 -25.40 4.15
C TYR A 160 -16.12 -25.54 2.84
N ALA A 161 -15.27 -24.57 2.50
CA ALA A 161 -14.37 -24.60 1.36
C ALA A 161 -13.25 -25.65 1.49
N GLY A 162 -13.09 -26.25 2.68
CA GLY A 162 -12.04 -27.23 2.95
C GLY A 162 -10.63 -26.64 2.87
N VAL A 163 -10.49 -25.34 3.19
CA VAL A 163 -9.19 -24.66 3.26
C VAL A 163 -8.85 -24.32 4.70
N ASN A 164 -7.57 -24.36 5.04
CA ASN A 164 -7.12 -23.95 6.38
C ASN A 164 -7.04 -22.43 6.49
N ASP A 165 -6.78 -21.76 5.37
CA ASP A 165 -6.59 -20.31 5.32
C ASP A 165 -7.00 -19.80 3.94
N ARG A 166 -7.81 -18.72 3.89
CA ARG A 166 -8.21 -18.11 2.60
C ARG A 166 -7.04 -17.53 1.80
N ARG A 167 -5.86 -17.35 2.40
CA ARG A 167 -4.62 -16.99 1.68
C ARG A 167 -4.22 -18.05 0.64
N ASP A 168 -4.73 -19.27 0.75
CA ASP A 168 -4.51 -20.34 -0.23
C ASP A 168 -5.42 -20.20 -1.47
N ILE A 169 -6.37 -19.24 -1.46
CA ILE A 169 -7.30 -19.00 -2.56
C ILE A 169 -6.82 -17.78 -3.37
N PRO A 170 -6.48 -17.96 -4.67
CA PRO A 170 -6.10 -16.85 -5.52
C PRO A 170 -7.28 -15.93 -5.85
N LEU A 171 -6.99 -14.64 -5.99
CA LEU A 171 -7.91 -13.61 -6.47
C LEU A 171 -7.46 -13.12 -7.84
N GLY A 172 -8.41 -12.78 -8.71
CA GLY A 172 -8.11 -12.26 -10.05
C GLY A 172 -9.29 -12.38 -10.99
N THR A 173 -9.25 -11.68 -12.13
CA THR A 173 -10.34 -11.67 -13.10
C THR A 173 -10.63 -13.07 -13.65
N GLY A 174 -9.59 -13.85 -13.95
CA GLY A 174 -9.72 -15.23 -14.41
C GLY A 174 -10.34 -16.14 -13.36
N GLU A 175 -9.91 -16.02 -12.11
CA GLU A 175 -10.48 -16.76 -10.98
C GLU A 175 -11.97 -16.42 -10.78
N LEU A 176 -12.32 -15.14 -10.81
CA LEU A 176 -13.71 -14.71 -10.68
C LEU A 176 -14.58 -15.29 -11.80
N SER A 177 -14.09 -15.29 -13.04
CA SER A 177 -14.80 -15.85 -14.20
C SER A 177 -15.15 -17.33 -14.00
N GLN A 178 -14.21 -18.12 -13.47
CA GLN A 178 -14.44 -19.54 -13.16
C GLN A 178 -15.45 -19.72 -12.02
N HIS A 179 -15.36 -18.91 -10.97
CA HIS A 179 -16.26 -19.00 -9.84
C HIS A 179 -17.70 -18.56 -10.17
N ILE A 180 -17.90 -17.64 -11.12
CA ILE A 180 -19.23 -17.32 -11.68
C ILE A 180 -19.86 -18.59 -12.31
N ASN A 181 -19.07 -19.40 -13.01
CA ASN A 181 -19.58 -20.66 -13.58
C ASN A 181 -20.00 -21.63 -12.47
N TYR A 182 -19.19 -21.79 -11.42
CA TYR A 182 -19.49 -22.70 -10.32
C TYR A 182 -20.77 -22.32 -9.58
N MET A 183 -21.04 -21.02 -9.38
CA MET A 183 -22.27 -20.57 -8.74
C MET A 183 -23.53 -20.82 -9.57
N ASN A 184 -23.39 -21.01 -10.89
CA ASN A 184 -24.48 -21.33 -11.81
C ASN A 184 -24.71 -22.85 -11.98
N ILE A 185 -23.90 -23.73 -11.38
CA ILE A 185 -24.11 -25.19 -11.43
C ILE A 185 -25.16 -25.60 -10.38
N ILE A 186 -26.40 -25.85 -10.80
CA ILE A 186 -27.57 -26.05 -9.93
C ILE A 186 -27.87 -27.53 -9.62
N THR A 187 -27.29 -28.49 -10.36
CA THR A 187 -27.70 -29.91 -10.30
C THR A 187 -27.08 -30.71 -9.17
N GLN A 188 -25.88 -30.35 -8.70
CA GLN A 188 -25.22 -30.89 -7.50
C GLN A 188 -24.33 -29.79 -6.89
N LEU A 189 -24.88 -29.03 -5.94
CA LEU A 189 -24.08 -28.04 -5.21
C LEU A 189 -23.01 -28.75 -4.38
N ASP A 190 -21.77 -28.80 -4.90
CA ASP A 190 -20.61 -29.03 -4.04
C ASP A 190 -20.43 -27.81 -3.14
N SER A 191 -20.77 -27.95 -1.86
CA SER A 191 -20.69 -26.87 -0.87
C SER A 191 -19.27 -26.32 -0.74
N SER A 192 -18.25 -27.14 -1.01
CA SER A 192 -16.85 -26.69 -0.99
C SER A 192 -16.53 -25.74 -2.13
N THR A 193 -16.85 -26.12 -3.36
CA THR A 193 -16.62 -25.26 -4.53
C THR A 193 -17.43 -23.96 -4.45
N LEU A 194 -18.68 -24.03 -3.98
CA LEU A 194 -19.50 -22.82 -3.79
C LEU A 194 -18.95 -21.91 -2.68
N ALA A 195 -18.49 -22.46 -1.55
CA ALA A 195 -17.90 -21.66 -0.48
C ALA A 195 -16.63 -20.92 -0.96
N LYS A 196 -15.79 -21.56 -1.80
CA LYS A 196 -14.64 -20.89 -2.47
C LYS A 196 -15.10 -19.75 -3.38
N ALA A 197 -16.14 -19.97 -4.18
CA ALA A 197 -16.69 -18.94 -5.05
C ALA A 197 -17.17 -17.71 -4.26
N LEU A 198 -17.88 -17.95 -3.16
CA LEU A 198 -18.36 -16.88 -2.30
C LEU A 198 -17.23 -16.13 -1.58
N LEU A 199 -16.15 -16.82 -1.18
CA LEU A 199 -14.93 -16.18 -0.66
C LEU A 199 -14.31 -15.22 -1.67
N VAL A 200 -14.13 -15.67 -2.92
CA VAL A 200 -13.60 -14.84 -4.01
C VAL A 200 -14.51 -13.64 -4.27
N CYS A 201 -15.83 -13.82 -4.32
CA CYS A 201 -16.79 -12.73 -4.46
C CYS A 201 -16.71 -11.72 -3.31
N ILE A 202 -16.66 -12.18 -2.05
CA ILE A 202 -16.54 -11.30 -0.88
C ILE A 202 -15.25 -10.47 -0.97
N GLN A 203 -14.11 -11.09 -1.29
CA GLN A 203 -12.83 -10.37 -1.34
C GLN A 203 -12.73 -9.42 -2.54
N MET A 204 -13.19 -9.84 -3.73
CA MET A 204 -13.10 -9.02 -4.95
C MET A 204 -14.19 -7.96 -5.09
N VAL A 205 -15.26 -8.03 -4.28
CA VAL A 205 -16.36 -7.05 -4.30
C VAL A 205 -16.42 -6.26 -3.00
N SER A 206 -16.75 -6.89 -1.88
CA SER A 206 -16.93 -6.21 -0.60
C SER A 206 -15.60 -5.71 -0.01
N GLU A 207 -14.59 -6.57 0.10
CA GLU A 207 -13.31 -6.16 0.68
C GLU A 207 -12.54 -5.20 -0.22
N ALA A 208 -12.62 -5.35 -1.53
CA ALA A 208 -12.00 -4.41 -2.47
C ALA A 208 -12.56 -2.99 -2.32
N VAL A 209 -13.83 -2.82 -1.93
CA VAL A 209 -14.38 -1.49 -1.61
C VAL A 209 -13.99 -1.04 -0.20
N ARG A 210 -13.96 -1.94 0.79
CA ARG A 210 -13.55 -1.64 2.18
C ARG A 210 -12.08 -1.23 2.26
N LEU A 211 -11.22 -1.94 1.53
CA LEU A 211 -9.76 -1.90 1.61
C LEU A 211 -9.14 -1.52 0.26
N ARG A 212 -8.62 -0.29 0.20
CA ARG A 212 -7.97 0.27 -0.99
C ARG A 212 -6.76 -0.51 -1.43
N ASN A 213 -5.96 -0.98 -0.47
CA ASN A 213 -4.76 -1.75 -0.79
C ASN A 213 -5.13 -3.09 -1.47
N LEU A 214 -6.25 -3.71 -1.08
CA LEU A 214 -6.73 -4.92 -1.76
C LEU A 214 -7.22 -4.60 -3.17
N GLN A 215 -8.02 -3.54 -3.32
CA GLN A 215 -8.45 -3.04 -4.62
C GLN A 215 -7.26 -2.84 -5.58
N HIS A 216 -6.18 -2.24 -5.07
CA HIS A 216 -4.98 -2.01 -5.86
C HIS A 216 -4.30 -3.31 -6.27
N LYS A 217 -4.17 -4.27 -5.35
CA LYS A 217 -3.59 -5.58 -5.66
C LYS A 217 -4.39 -6.33 -6.73
N ILE A 218 -5.70 -6.16 -6.74
CA ILE A 218 -6.55 -6.70 -7.82
C ILE A 218 -6.31 -5.93 -9.13
N LEU A 219 -6.20 -4.59 -9.09
CA LEU A 219 -5.91 -3.76 -10.28
C LEU A 219 -4.52 -4.05 -10.89
N GLU A 220 -3.54 -4.52 -10.11
CA GLU A 220 -2.22 -4.94 -10.59
C GLU A 220 -2.32 -6.15 -11.53
N VAL A 221 -3.26 -7.08 -11.26
CA VAL A 221 -3.45 -8.34 -12.01
C VAL A 221 -4.70 -8.33 -12.90
N ALA A 222 -5.37 -7.19 -13.05
CA ALA A 222 -6.65 -7.07 -13.76
C ALA A 222 -6.51 -7.03 -15.29
N ASP A 223 -5.34 -6.69 -15.82
CA ASP A 223 -5.07 -6.66 -17.26
C ASP A 223 -4.69 -8.08 -17.74
N PRO A 224 -5.22 -8.55 -18.89
CA PRO A 224 -4.84 -9.85 -19.44
C PRO A 224 -3.44 -9.80 -20.06
N ASP A 225 -2.74 -10.93 -19.97
CA ASP A 225 -1.49 -11.18 -20.68
C ASP A 225 -1.72 -11.31 -22.19
N ALA A 226 -0.63 -11.32 -22.97
CA ALA A 226 -0.70 -11.37 -24.44
C ALA A 226 -1.37 -12.64 -24.99
N ASP A 227 -1.42 -13.71 -24.19
CA ASP A 227 -2.12 -14.96 -24.50
C ASP A 227 -3.59 -14.98 -24.05
N GLY A 228 -4.07 -13.90 -23.43
CA GLY A 228 -5.43 -13.76 -22.92
C GLY A 228 -5.63 -14.34 -21.52
N THR A 229 -4.58 -14.86 -20.87
CA THR A 229 -4.66 -15.30 -19.46
C THR A 229 -4.61 -14.09 -18.52
N TYR A 230 -5.08 -14.27 -17.29
CA TYR A 230 -5.03 -13.21 -16.27
C TYR A 230 -4.08 -13.61 -15.15
N GLY A 231 -3.38 -12.62 -14.61
CA GLY A 231 -2.58 -12.79 -13.40
C GLY A 231 -3.47 -13.10 -12.18
N VAL A 232 -2.83 -13.62 -11.13
CA VAL A 232 -3.48 -13.93 -9.85
C VAL A 232 -2.75 -13.27 -8.69
N TYR A 233 -3.50 -12.92 -7.66
CA TYR A 233 -3.00 -12.36 -6.40
C TYR A 233 -3.39 -13.26 -5.22
N TYR A 234 -2.41 -13.59 -4.38
CA TYR A 234 -2.63 -14.29 -3.13
C TYR A 234 -2.55 -13.28 -1.97
N PRO A 235 -3.64 -13.08 -1.20
CA PRO A 235 -3.62 -12.20 -0.04
C PRO A 235 -2.56 -12.64 0.97
N ASP A 236 -1.82 -11.70 1.54
CA ASP A 236 -0.87 -11.99 2.61
C ASP A 236 -1.55 -11.99 3.99
N LEU A 237 -0.79 -12.33 5.03
CA LEU A 237 -1.31 -12.34 6.40
C LEU A 237 -1.80 -10.94 6.83
N LEU A 238 -1.07 -9.89 6.46
CA LEU A 238 -1.41 -8.55 6.89
C LEU A 238 -2.74 -8.09 6.27
N MET A 239 -2.95 -8.37 4.99
CA MET A 239 -4.21 -8.08 4.28
C MET A 239 -5.39 -8.77 4.97
N THR A 240 -5.27 -10.06 5.26
CA THR A 240 -6.34 -10.82 5.93
C THR A 240 -6.61 -10.35 7.36
N GLN A 241 -5.60 -9.80 8.06
CA GLN A 241 -5.82 -9.14 9.35
C GLN A 241 -6.61 -7.84 9.21
N TYR A 242 -6.38 -7.04 8.16
CA TYR A 242 -7.17 -5.83 7.91
C TYR A 242 -8.64 -6.15 7.59
N GLU A 243 -8.89 -7.16 6.75
CA GLU A 243 -10.25 -7.67 6.46
C GLU A 243 -10.96 -8.06 7.77
N GLY A 244 -10.31 -8.92 8.59
CA GLY A 244 -10.88 -9.40 9.86
C GLY A 244 -11.01 -8.32 10.94
N ALA A 245 -10.20 -7.26 10.88
CA ALA A 245 -10.22 -6.17 11.85
C ALA A 245 -11.08 -4.97 11.41
N TRP A 246 -11.64 -4.95 10.20
CA TRP A 246 -12.37 -3.82 9.65
C TRP A 246 -13.46 -3.27 10.59
N GLY A 247 -14.23 -4.16 11.24
CA GLY A 247 -15.23 -3.76 12.23
C GLY A 247 -14.63 -3.10 13.49
N LYS A 248 -13.49 -3.61 14.00
CA LYS A 248 -12.77 -3.02 15.14
C LYS A 248 -12.14 -1.68 14.77
N ILE A 249 -11.60 -1.57 13.56
CA ILE A 249 -11.08 -0.32 13.00
C ILE A 249 -12.22 0.70 12.87
N SER A 250 -13.39 0.28 12.41
CA SER A 250 -14.58 1.15 12.30
C SER A 250 -14.95 1.76 13.65
N VAL A 251 -14.99 0.95 14.72
CA VAL A 251 -15.20 1.42 16.10
C VAL A 251 -14.09 2.37 16.55
N ALA A 252 -12.82 1.99 16.33
CA ALA A 252 -11.67 2.78 16.76
C ALA A 252 -11.65 4.16 16.10
N VAL A 253 -11.94 4.25 14.79
CA VAL A 253 -12.00 5.51 14.03
C VAL A 253 -13.13 6.42 14.53
N GLN A 254 -14.32 5.87 14.78
CA GLN A 254 -15.48 6.65 15.25
C GLN A 254 -15.37 7.07 16.72
N SER A 255 -14.61 6.35 17.54
CA SER A 255 -14.35 6.65 18.96
C SER A 255 -13.06 7.45 19.21
N THR A 256 -12.44 8.01 18.16
CA THR A 256 -11.20 8.77 18.31
C THR A 256 -11.38 10.13 18.94
N THR A 257 -10.35 10.53 19.69
CA THR A 257 -10.17 11.92 20.10
C THR A 257 -9.00 12.51 19.33
N ASN A 258 -9.28 13.48 18.46
CA ASN A 258 -8.28 14.13 17.59
C ASN A 258 -7.45 13.12 16.76
N GLY A 259 -8.07 12.03 16.32
CA GLY A 259 -7.45 10.98 15.51
C GLY A 259 -6.64 9.93 16.28
N ILE A 260 -6.59 10.01 17.62
CA ILE A 260 -5.99 8.99 18.51
C ILE A 260 -7.04 7.96 18.87
N PHE A 261 -6.69 6.68 18.75
CA PHE A 261 -7.57 5.58 19.13
C PHE A 261 -7.65 5.47 20.65
N THR A 262 -8.87 5.45 21.19
CA THR A 262 -9.11 5.20 22.61
C THR A 262 -8.63 3.81 23.02
N ARG A 263 -8.85 2.81 22.16
CA ARG A 263 -8.37 1.43 22.31
C ARG A 263 -7.55 1.06 21.07
N PRO A 264 -6.28 0.65 21.23
CA PRO A 264 -5.49 0.19 20.09
C PRO A 264 -6.10 -1.05 19.43
N VAL A 265 -5.93 -1.18 18.11
CA VAL A 265 -6.40 -2.36 17.36
C VAL A 265 -5.19 -3.27 17.07
N PRO A 266 -5.09 -4.45 17.72
CA PRO A 266 -3.97 -5.34 17.52
C PRO A 266 -4.10 -6.06 16.18
N LEU A 267 -3.02 -6.05 15.39
CA LEU A 267 -2.88 -6.77 14.14
C LEU A 267 -1.63 -7.66 14.15
N LYS A 268 -1.66 -8.68 13.31
CA LYS A 268 -0.56 -9.63 13.12
C LYS A 268 0.11 -9.39 11.76
N LYS A 269 1.40 -9.07 11.77
CA LYS A 269 2.18 -8.85 10.54
C LYS A 269 2.84 -10.13 10.03
N SER A 270 3.29 -10.98 10.95
CA SER A 270 3.82 -12.33 10.66
C SER A 270 3.52 -13.24 11.84
N ASP A 271 3.83 -14.55 11.74
CA ASP A 271 3.56 -15.50 12.82
C ASP A 271 4.13 -15.14 14.19
N ARG A 272 5.16 -14.29 14.21
CA ARG A 272 5.84 -13.86 15.43
C ARG A 272 5.81 -12.34 15.65
N GLU A 273 5.21 -11.58 14.75
CA GLU A 273 5.23 -10.11 14.78
C GLU A 273 3.81 -9.57 14.90
N PHE A 274 3.54 -8.88 16.01
CA PHE A 274 2.30 -8.17 16.28
C PHE A 274 2.58 -6.68 16.38
N PHE A 275 1.60 -5.87 16.00
CA PHE A 275 1.63 -4.43 16.20
C PHE A 275 0.23 -3.90 16.47
N ASP A 276 0.16 -2.75 17.13
CA ASP A 276 -1.11 -2.11 17.44
C ASP A 276 -1.29 -0.87 16.58
N LEU A 277 -2.43 -0.77 15.89
CA LEU A 277 -2.90 0.48 15.31
C LEU A 277 -3.38 1.39 16.45
N LYS A 278 -2.89 2.62 16.47
CA LYS A 278 -3.12 3.60 17.54
C LYS A 278 -3.74 4.89 17.01
N SER A 279 -3.82 5.07 15.69
CA SER A 279 -4.36 6.30 15.12
C SER A 279 -4.98 6.15 13.74
N VAL A 280 -5.80 7.15 13.36
CA VAL A 280 -6.43 7.24 12.03
C VAL A 280 -5.38 7.30 10.91
N LYS A 281 -4.20 7.90 11.14
CA LYS A 281 -3.17 8.03 10.10
C LYS A 281 -2.60 6.68 9.66
N GLU A 282 -2.60 5.68 10.54
CA GLU A 282 -2.10 4.33 10.21
C GLU A 282 -3.08 3.54 9.33
N VAL A 283 -4.33 3.98 9.23
CA VAL A 283 -5.39 3.26 8.48
C VAL A 283 -5.94 4.05 7.30
N ILE A 284 -5.74 5.37 7.24
CA ILE A 284 -6.37 6.25 6.25
C ILE A 284 -6.04 5.90 4.78
N PHE A 285 -4.88 5.29 4.51
CA PHE A 285 -4.52 4.83 3.15
C PHE A 285 -5.00 3.42 2.83
N ILE A 286 -5.36 2.65 3.85
CA ILE A 286 -5.69 1.24 3.73
C ILE A 286 -7.20 1.08 3.66
N VAL A 287 -7.93 1.78 4.53
CA VAL A 287 -9.38 1.68 4.67
C VAL A 287 -10.05 2.79 3.88
N GLY A 288 -10.85 2.41 2.88
CA GLY A 288 -11.58 3.35 2.03
C GLY A 288 -12.92 3.78 2.61
N ILE A 289 -13.55 2.92 3.40
CA ILE A 289 -14.87 3.14 3.99
C ILE A 289 -15.05 2.31 5.26
N ILE A 290 -15.84 2.77 6.23
CA ILE A 290 -16.10 2.07 7.50
C ILE A 290 -17.59 1.90 7.78
N SER A 291 -17.96 0.87 8.56
CA SER A 291 -19.34 0.67 9.00
C SER A 291 -19.71 1.62 10.12
N LYS A 292 -20.97 2.10 10.16
CA LYS A 292 -21.48 2.83 11.32
C LYS A 292 -21.59 1.90 12.51
N LYS A 293 -20.86 2.23 13.57
CA LYS A 293 -20.85 1.48 14.83
C LYS A 293 -21.25 2.35 16.01
N CYS A 294 -20.96 3.65 15.92
CA CYS A 294 -21.29 4.61 16.95
C CYS A 294 -22.52 5.41 16.53
N ASN A 295 -23.42 5.67 17.49
CA ASN A 295 -24.54 6.59 17.26
C ASN A 295 -24.04 8.01 17.05
N GLU A 296 -24.80 8.78 16.27
CA GLU A 296 -24.48 10.17 15.99
C GLU A 296 -24.36 10.96 17.29
N ARG A 297 -23.35 11.83 17.31
CA ARG A 297 -23.07 12.73 18.43
C ARG A 297 -24.32 13.54 18.71
N GLY A 298 -25.04 13.22 19.78
CA GLY A 298 -25.83 14.22 20.46
C GLY A 298 -24.87 15.36 20.79
N ASN A 299 -25.13 16.57 20.28
CA ASN A 299 -24.38 17.76 20.64
C ASN A 299 -24.17 17.70 22.15
N VAL A 300 -22.93 17.57 22.61
CA VAL A 300 -22.62 17.79 24.02
C VAL A 300 -22.78 19.30 24.23
N GLN A 301 -24.03 19.74 24.38
CA GLN A 301 -24.35 21.02 24.97
C GLN A 301 -23.98 20.88 26.44
N ILE A 302 -22.70 21.10 26.73
CA ILE A 302 -22.26 21.32 28.11
C ILE A 302 -22.86 22.67 28.48
N PHE A 303 -23.99 22.62 29.18
CA PHE A 303 -24.54 23.81 29.82
C PHE A 303 -23.42 24.44 30.65
N PRO A 304 -23.03 25.70 30.40
CA PRO A 304 -22.18 26.41 31.34
C PRO A 304 -23.00 26.54 32.62
N THR A 305 -22.61 25.82 33.69
CA THR A 305 -23.22 26.03 35.01
C THR A 305 -22.91 27.46 35.42
N SER A 306 -23.90 28.32 35.26
CA SER A 306 -23.91 29.64 35.84
C SER A 306 -24.18 29.54 37.35
N THR A 307 -23.47 30.42 38.06
CA THR A 307 -23.81 31.04 39.34
C THR A 307 -23.58 30.29 40.67
N SER A 308 -22.64 30.91 41.40
CA SER A 308 -22.69 31.33 42.81
C SER A 308 -21.98 30.45 43.85
N ALA A 309 -21.22 31.18 44.67
CA ALA A 309 -20.21 30.71 45.62
C ALA A 309 -20.77 29.95 46.82
N SER A 310 -20.01 28.98 47.34
CA SER A 310 -19.36 29.06 48.67
C SER A 310 -18.69 27.73 49.06
N GLU A 311 -17.43 27.87 49.47
CA GLU A 311 -16.64 27.09 50.45
C GLU A 311 -16.59 25.54 50.46
N SER A 312 -15.34 25.07 50.60
CA SER A 312 -14.88 23.85 51.32
C SER A 312 -14.54 22.60 50.49
N SER A 313 -13.21 22.45 50.28
CA SER A 313 -12.35 21.26 50.40
C SER A 313 -12.78 19.87 49.90
N SER A 314 -11.86 19.34 49.07
CA SER A 314 -11.41 17.93 48.99
C SER A 314 -12.43 16.86 48.59
N LEU A 315 -12.53 16.56 47.29
CA LEU A 315 -12.78 15.20 46.79
C LEU A 315 -12.04 14.97 45.45
N LEU A 316 -11.46 13.77 45.33
CA LEU A 316 -10.78 13.21 44.16
C LEU A 316 -11.63 13.33 42.88
N PRO A 317 -11.02 13.35 41.67
CA PRO A 317 -11.80 13.33 40.43
C PRO A 317 -12.60 12.02 40.34
N ILE A 318 -13.91 12.12 40.55
CA ILE A 318 -14.87 11.08 40.20
C ILE A 318 -14.86 10.99 38.67
N PRO A 319 -14.74 9.81 38.06
CA PRO A 319 -14.98 9.67 36.63
C PRO A 319 -16.44 10.05 36.37
N MET A 320 -16.66 11.20 35.72
CA MET A 320 -17.98 11.60 35.23
C MET A 320 -18.37 10.64 34.10
N ARG A 321 -19.13 9.61 34.47
CA ARG A 321 -19.86 8.75 33.53
C ARG A 321 -20.97 9.60 32.91
N SER A 322 -21.02 9.68 31.59
CA SER A 322 -22.10 10.38 30.88
C SER A 322 -23.43 9.74 31.26
N THR A 323 -24.26 10.44 32.03
CA THR A 323 -25.68 10.11 32.16
C THR A 323 -26.43 10.79 31.02
N SER A 324 -26.39 10.14 29.85
CA SER A 324 -27.33 10.38 28.77
C SER A 324 -27.85 9.01 28.34
N LEU A 325 -29.08 8.72 28.78
CA LEU A 325 -30.02 7.68 28.30
C LEU A 325 -29.41 6.30 28.03
N GLU A 326 -29.80 5.33 28.86
CA GLU A 326 -29.48 3.91 28.75
C GLU A 326 -29.57 3.39 27.31
N SER A 327 -28.44 3.35 26.62
CA SER A 327 -28.17 2.41 25.54
C SER A 327 -27.08 1.46 26.04
N ASN A 328 -27.39 0.16 26.11
CA ASN A 328 -26.48 -0.90 26.53
C ASN A 328 -25.32 -1.16 25.51
N ASP A 329 -24.77 -0.11 24.90
CA ASP A 329 -23.74 -0.22 23.87
C ASP A 329 -22.46 0.53 24.28
N ASP A 330 -21.68 -0.12 25.13
CA ASP A 330 -20.36 0.31 25.64
C ASP A 330 -19.25 0.33 24.55
N THR A 331 -19.59 0.25 23.25
CA THR A 331 -18.62 0.02 22.18
C THR A 331 -17.87 1.27 21.73
N CYS A 332 -18.42 2.48 21.93
CA CYS A 332 -17.87 3.74 21.41
C CYS A 332 -17.52 4.77 22.49
N GLU A 333 -16.88 4.32 23.56
CA GLU A 333 -16.38 5.23 24.61
C GLU A 333 -15.25 6.13 24.08
N ILE A 334 -15.36 7.43 24.30
CA ILE A 334 -14.39 8.44 23.87
C ILE A 334 -13.51 8.83 25.06
N ALA A 335 -12.19 8.82 24.87
CA ALA A 335 -11.28 9.44 25.84
C ALA A 335 -11.47 10.97 25.83
N LEU A 336 -12.05 11.53 26.89
CA LEU A 336 -12.28 12.99 26.99
C LEU A 336 -11.00 13.80 27.24
N ALA A 337 -9.92 13.13 27.62
CA ALA A 337 -8.63 13.72 27.96
C ALA A 337 -7.45 12.78 27.65
N PRO A 338 -7.24 12.34 26.39
CA PRO A 338 -6.10 11.52 26.04
C PRO A 338 -4.81 12.29 26.28
N THR A 339 -3.79 11.57 26.74
CA THR A 339 -2.43 12.11 26.85
C THR A 339 -1.59 11.58 25.70
N SER A 340 -0.93 12.47 24.96
CA SER A 340 -0.05 12.11 23.85
C SER A 340 1.07 13.12 23.66
N TYR A 341 2.00 12.82 22.76
CA TYR A 341 2.86 13.85 22.19
C TYR A 341 2.05 14.69 21.21
N ILE A 342 2.50 15.93 20.99
CA ILE A 342 2.10 16.75 19.85
C ILE A 342 3.35 16.93 19.01
N THR A 343 3.34 16.40 17.80
CA THR A 343 4.46 16.46 16.85
C THR A 343 4.13 17.43 15.72
N GLY A 344 5.14 18.08 15.14
CA GLY A 344 4.96 19.04 14.07
C GLY A 344 6.21 19.18 13.22
N ARG A 345 6.61 20.42 12.94
CA ARG A 345 7.73 20.77 12.04
C ARG A 345 8.95 19.87 12.29
N ASN A 346 9.44 19.24 11.23
CA ASN A 346 10.61 18.35 11.23
C ASN A 346 10.47 17.11 12.13
N GLY A 347 9.25 16.71 12.48
CA GLY A 347 9.01 15.56 13.35
C GLY A 347 9.38 15.81 14.82
N LEU A 348 9.55 17.07 15.20
CA LEU A 348 9.87 17.48 16.57
C LEU A 348 8.60 17.53 17.42
N CYS A 349 8.80 17.35 18.73
CA CYS A 349 7.74 17.37 19.73
C CYS A 349 7.61 18.74 20.38
N VAL A 350 6.37 19.15 20.63
CA VAL A 350 6.03 20.30 21.48
C VAL A 350 6.52 20.02 22.91
N ASP A 351 7.36 20.90 23.44
CA ASP A 351 8.11 20.68 24.69
C ASP A 351 8.10 21.93 25.58
N VAL A 352 7.86 21.74 26.87
CA VAL A 352 8.08 22.77 27.90
C VAL A 352 9.59 22.96 28.08
N TYR A 353 10.09 24.15 27.74
CA TYR A 353 11.52 24.42 27.72
C TYR A 353 12.21 24.07 29.05
N GLN A 354 13.25 23.24 28.98
CA GLN A 354 14.02 22.76 30.15
C GLN A 354 13.17 22.09 31.25
N GLU A 355 11.98 21.55 30.91
CA GLU A 355 11.05 20.95 31.87
C GLU A 355 10.63 21.90 33.01
N SER A 356 10.79 23.21 32.81
CA SER A 356 10.47 24.23 33.81
C SER A 356 9.01 24.65 33.70
N TYR A 357 8.21 24.25 34.68
CA TYR A 357 6.78 24.59 34.76
C TYR A 357 6.52 25.96 35.43
N ARG A 358 7.50 26.87 35.47
CA ARG A 358 7.26 28.23 35.97
C ARG A 358 6.33 28.97 35.02
N ASN A 359 5.33 29.68 35.56
CA ASN A 359 4.40 30.47 34.74
C ASN A 359 5.18 31.45 33.84
N GLY A 360 4.86 31.47 32.55
CA GLY A 360 5.56 32.29 31.57
C GLY A 360 6.72 31.59 30.87
N ASN A 361 7.12 30.39 31.29
CA ASN A 361 8.17 29.67 30.58
C ASN A 361 7.71 29.27 29.17
N LYS A 362 8.61 29.42 28.20
CA LYS A 362 8.30 29.26 26.78
C LYS A 362 8.08 27.79 26.38
N ILE A 363 7.27 27.60 25.34
CA ILE A 363 7.12 26.31 24.67
C ILE A 363 7.96 26.31 23.38
N ILE A 364 8.66 25.21 23.14
CA ILE A 364 9.55 25.03 21.99
C ILE A 364 9.24 23.73 21.25
N LEU A 365 9.87 23.55 20.09
CA LEU A 365 10.05 22.23 19.49
C LEU A 365 11.42 21.67 19.84
N SER A 366 11.43 20.39 20.21
CA SER A 366 12.64 19.65 20.49
C SER A 366 12.51 18.19 20.05
N LYS A 367 13.63 17.47 20.05
CA LYS A 367 13.64 16.05 19.71
C LYS A 367 12.69 15.30 20.65
N CYS A 368 11.85 14.46 20.08
CA CYS A 368 10.93 13.62 20.85
C CYS A 368 11.71 12.67 21.76
N GLY A 369 11.56 12.83 23.07
CA GLY A 369 12.10 11.96 24.10
C GLY A 369 11.15 10.83 24.42
N GLN A 370 11.67 9.73 24.98
CA GLN A 370 10.82 8.66 25.49
C GLN A 370 10.28 9.04 26.88
N ASN A 371 8.94 9.06 27.00
CA ASN A 371 8.20 9.30 28.24
C ASN A 371 8.62 10.60 28.98
N LYS A 372 9.02 11.61 28.24
CA LYS A 372 9.42 12.91 28.80
C LYS A 372 8.16 13.70 29.17
N ALA A 373 7.92 13.92 30.47
CA ALA A 373 6.71 14.57 30.97
C ALA A 373 6.45 15.96 30.34
N SER A 374 7.53 16.71 30.05
CA SER A 374 7.47 18.03 29.40
C SER A 374 6.98 18.00 27.94
N GLN A 375 6.93 16.82 27.32
CA GLN A 375 6.44 16.60 25.96
C GLN A 375 5.11 15.83 25.91
N LEU A 376 4.57 15.46 27.07
CA LEU A 376 3.27 14.82 27.18
C LEU A 376 2.20 15.88 27.43
N TRP A 377 1.16 15.84 26.59
CA TRP A 377 0.08 16.80 26.57
C TRP A 377 -1.26 16.08 26.73
N GLU A 378 -2.01 16.46 27.76
CA GLU A 378 -3.39 16.05 27.98
C GLU A 378 -4.32 16.96 27.16
N LEU A 379 -5.04 16.37 26.20
CA LEU A 379 -5.92 17.09 25.28
C LEU A 379 -7.36 17.05 25.80
N ARG A 380 -7.76 18.05 26.59
CA ARG A 380 -9.07 18.05 27.26
C ARG A 380 -10.15 18.61 26.35
N MET A 381 -11.12 17.76 26.01
CA MET A 381 -12.22 18.13 25.12
C MET A 381 -13.32 18.95 25.80
N TYR A 382 -13.56 18.74 27.10
CA TYR A 382 -14.69 19.36 27.81
C TYR A 382 -14.46 20.83 28.16
N ASP A 383 -13.20 21.25 28.29
CA ASP A 383 -12.82 22.63 28.57
C ASP A 383 -11.93 23.25 27.48
N ASN A 384 -11.66 22.52 26.39
CA ASN A 384 -10.81 22.91 25.26
C ASN A 384 -9.41 23.38 25.68
N THR A 385 -8.82 22.77 26.71
CA THR A 385 -7.44 23.08 27.15
C THR A 385 -6.45 21.99 26.72
N ILE A 386 -5.22 22.39 26.45
CA ILE A 386 -4.09 21.49 26.21
C ILE A 386 -3.14 21.64 27.40
N ARG A 387 -2.90 20.56 28.17
CA ARG A 387 -2.21 20.65 29.47
C ARG A 387 -0.95 19.79 29.55
N SER A 388 0.05 20.27 30.29
CA SER A 388 1.24 19.50 30.66
C SER A 388 1.65 19.84 32.09
N GLY A 389 2.02 18.84 32.90
CA GLY A 389 2.43 19.05 34.30
C GLY A 389 1.40 19.81 35.15
N GLY A 390 0.09 19.62 34.87
CA GLY A 390 -1.01 20.33 35.54
C GLY A 390 -1.24 21.77 35.09
N LYS A 391 -0.44 22.29 34.15
CA LYS A 391 -0.52 23.65 33.61
C LYS A 391 -1.02 23.66 32.17
N CYS A 392 -1.48 24.83 31.72
CA CYS A 392 -2.12 25.02 30.43
C CYS A 392 -1.17 25.62 29.40
N LEU A 393 -1.23 25.11 28.17
CA LEU A 393 -0.69 25.76 26.98
C LEU A 393 -1.42 27.10 26.78
N THR A 394 -0.70 28.21 26.80
CA THR A 394 -1.31 29.55 26.91
C THR A 394 -0.64 30.51 25.94
N THR A 395 -1.40 31.27 25.15
CA THR A 395 -0.84 32.37 24.37
C THR A 395 -0.65 33.61 25.25
N THR A 396 0.45 34.35 25.09
CA THR A 396 0.69 35.57 25.88
C THR A 396 -0.15 36.76 25.42
N GLY A 397 -0.71 36.68 24.23
CA GLY A 397 -1.51 37.72 23.62
C GLY A 397 -2.27 37.22 22.39
N TYR A 398 -3.04 38.11 21.78
CA TYR A 398 -3.91 37.78 20.64
C TYR A 398 -3.41 38.40 19.31
N ASN A 399 -2.16 38.87 19.28
CA ASN A 399 -1.53 39.41 18.09
C ASN A 399 -0.64 38.35 17.44
N SER A 400 -0.53 38.38 16.10
CA SER A 400 0.43 37.57 15.35
C SER A 400 1.85 37.74 15.91
N GLY A 401 2.54 36.61 16.12
CA GLY A 401 3.87 36.54 16.73
C GLY A 401 3.88 36.49 18.26
N SER A 402 2.74 36.58 18.95
CA SER A 402 2.70 36.39 20.42
C SER A 402 3.18 34.98 20.76
N TYR A 403 4.11 34.85 21.71
CA TYR A 403 4.67 33.55 22.05
C TYR A 403 3.69 32.71 22.88
N VAL A 404 3.91 31.40 22.86
CA VAL A 404 3.14 30.43 23.63
C VAL A 404 3.96 29.95 24.81
N MET A 405 3.32 29.89 25.97
CA MET A 405 3.93 29.61 27.26
C MET A 405 3.19 28.53 28.02
N ILE A 406 3.85 27.96 29.01
CA ILE A 406 3.21 27.20 30.07
C ILE A 406 2.72 28.17 31.14
N HIS A 407 1.45 28.06 31.53
CA HIS A 407 0.87 28.91 32.58
C HIS A 407 -0.11 28.13 33.44
N ASP A 408 -0.24 28.55 34.68
CA ASP A 408 -1.29 28.06 35.56
C ASP A 408 -2.69 28.30 34.95
N CYS A 409 -3.53 27.26 34.95
CA CYS A 409 -4.80 27.25 34.25
C CYS A 409 -5.88 28.15 34.91
N GLU A 410 -5.79 28.38 36.22
CA GLU A 410 -6.81 29.14 36.98
C GLU A 410 -6.52 30.64 36.96
N THR A 411 -5.24 30.99 36.93
CA THR A 411 -4.78 32.41 36.95
C THR A 411 -4.57 33.01 35.56
N ALA A 412 -4.47 32.19 34.52
CA ALA A 412 -4.42 32.66 33.13
C ALA A 412 -5.77 33.27 32.71
N ILE A 413 -5.74 34.19 31.73
CA ILE A 413 -6.96 34.63 31.04
C ILE A 413 -7.56 33.41 30.34
N SER A 414 -8.79 33.03 30.69
CA SER A 414 -9.45 31.81 30.20
C SER A 414 -9.33 31.64 28.67
N ASP A 415 -9.70 32.68 27.91
CA ASP A 415 -9.68 32.68 26.44
C ASP A 415 -8.28 32.42 25.83
N ALA A 416 -7.19 32.73 26.55
CA ALA A 416 -5.83 32.51 26.11
C ALA A 416 -5.35 31.05 26.26
N THR A 417 -6.09 30.24 27.03
CA THR A 417 -5.80 28.81 27.29
C THR A 417 -6.61 27.87 26.41
N LYS A 418 -7.57 28.40 25.63
CA LYS A 418 -8.47 27.61 24.80
C LYS A 418 -7.85 27.32 23.43
N TRP A 419 -7.95 26.07 23.00
CA TRP A 419 -7.42 25.59 21.73
C TRP A 419 -8.38 24.64 21.04
N GLU A 420 -8.45 24.74 19.72
CA GLU A 420 -9.21 23.87 18.84
C GLU A 420 -8.24 23.16 17.89
N ILE A 421 -8.20 21.82 17.96
CA ILE A 421 -7.42 21.00 17.03
C ILE A 421 -8.31 20.73 15.81
N GLN A 422 -7.93 21.30 14.68
CA GLN A 422 -8.68 21.18 13.44
C GLN A 422 -8.34 19.87 12.72
N SER A 423 -9.29 19.36 11.91
CA SER A 423 -9.10 18.15 11.09
C SER A 423 -7.96 18.28 10.07
N ASP A 424 -7.57 19.52 9.77
CA ASP A 424 -6.52 19.84 8.83
C ASP A 424 -5.11 19.75 9.48
N GLY A 425 -5.04 19.65 10.82
CA GLY A 425 -3.84 19.62 11.64
C GLY A 425 -3.45 20.96 12.27
N ALA A 426 -4.19 22.05 12.02
CA ALA A 426 -3.94 23.32 12.70
C ALA A 426 -4.44 23.28 14.16
N ILE A 427 -3.76 23.99 15.05
CA ILE A 427 -4.19 24.18 16.44
C ILE A 427 -4.54 25.66 16.60
N ARG A 428 -5.83 25.99 16.60
CA ARG A 428 -6.35 27.37 16.59
C ARG A 428 -6.71 27.84 17.99
N ASN A 429 -6.39 29.08 18.32
CA ASN A 429 -6.95 29.75 19.50
C ASN A 429 -8.26 30.46 19.10
N PRO A 430 -9.44 30.05 19.62
CA PRO A 430 -10.74 30.59 19.17
C PRO A 430 -10.94 32.08 19.41
N LYS A 431 -10.22 32.68 20.37
CA LYS A 431 -10.36 34.11 20.68
C LYS A 431 -9.66 35.00 19.65
N SER A 432 -8.47 34.59 19.22
CA SER A 432 -7.63 35.38 18.31
C SER A 432 -7.76 34.98 16.85
N GLU A 433 -8.35 33.81 16.56
CA GLU A 433 -8.37 33.23 15.21
C GLU A 433 -6.98 32.83 14.68
N LEU A 434 -5.95 32.94 15.52
CA LEU A 434 -4.57 32.59 15.18
C LEU A 434 -4.29 31.13 15.48
N VAL A 435 -3.30 30.57 14.79
CA VAL A 435 -2.89 29.17 14.90
C VAL A 435 -1.48 29.03 15.47
N LEU A 436 -1.28 27.96 16.24
CA LEU A 436 0.02 27.56 16.75
C LEU A 436 1.01 27.40 15.58
N THR A 437 2.14 28.08 15.67
CA THR A 437 3.10 28.23 14.58
C THR A 437 4.50 28.01 15.12
N ALA A 438 5.27 27.16 14.44
CA ALA A 438 6.69 26.94 14.71
C ALA A 438 7.53 28.10 14.13
N SER A 439 8.13 28.90 15.01
CA SER A 439 8.94 30.08 14.66
C SER A 439 10.38 29.89 15.12
N GLU A 440 11.31 29.96 14.19
CA GLU A 440 12.74 29.75 14.43
C GLU A 440 13.42 31.06 14.79
N ASP A 441 14.16 31.09 15.90
CA ASP A 441 14.94 32.26 16.30
C ASP A 441 16.33 32.27 15.68
N SER A 442 17.10 33.33 15.94
CA SER A 442 18.46 33.52 15.39
C SER A 442 19.48 32.46 15.83
N TRP A 443 19.14 31.65 16.84
CA TRP A 443 20.00 30.58 17.37
C TRP A 443 19.56 29.20 16.87
N GLY A 444 18.58 29.13 15.95
CA GLY A 444 18.02 27.88 15.43
C GLY A 444 17.08 27.18 16.41
N VAL A 445 16.70 27.80 17.52
CA VAL A 445 15.69 27.24 18.43
C VAL A 445 14.32 27.57 17.89
N ILE A 446 13.50 26.53 17.73
CA ILE A 446 12.14 26.68 17.23
C ILE A 446 11.21 26.92 18.42
N ASN A 447 10.80 28.17 18.60
CA ASN A 447 9.82 28.59 19.61
C ASN A 447 8.40 28.50 19.04
N LEU A 448 7.40 28.31 19.91
CA LEU A 448 6.00 28.34 19.49
C LEU A 448 5.38 29.71 19.69
N VAL A 449 4.67 30.17 18.66
CA VAL A 449 3.93 31.43 18.63
C VAL A 449 2.52 31.19 18.09
N VAL A 450 1.64 32.19 18.23
CA VAL A 450 0.38 32.23 17.47
C VAL A 450 0.54 33.15 16.27
N ASP A 451 0.08 32.71 15.09
CA ASP A 451 0.19 33.49 13.85
C ASP A 451 -1.01 33.25 12.93
N LYS A 452 -1.14 34.05 11.87
CA LYS A 452 -2.19 33.93 10.86
C LYS A 452 -2.12 32.55 10.21
N ASN A 453 -3.25 31.87 10.09
CA ASN A 453 -3.30 30.58 9.41
C ASN A 453 -3.08 30.77 7.91
N ILE A 454 -1.91 30.32 7.43
CA ILE A 454 -1.56 30.26 6.01
C ILE A 454 -1.52 28.82 5.49
N TYR A 455 -1.94 27.86 6.32
CA TYR A 455 -1.89 26.44 6.04
C TYR A 455 -0.50 25.89 5.73
N ALA A 456 0.58 26.54 6.20
CA ALA A 456 1.94 26.06 6.00
C ALA A 456 2.25 24.81 6.84
N SER A 457 3.27 24.04 6.45
CA SER A 457 3.74 22.86 7.21
C SER A 457 4.19 23.22 8.62
N LYS A 458 4.79 24.41 8.83
CA LYS A 458 5.16 24.93 10.17
C LYS A 458 3.96 25.21 11.10
N GLN A 459 2.74 25.13 10.59
CA GLN A 459 1.47 25.30 11.32
C GLN A 459 0.66 24.00 11.39
N ALA A 460 1.26 22.88 10.95
CA ALA A 460 0.64 21.57 10.95
C ALA A 460 1.16 20.74 12.12
N TRP A 461 0.22 20.19 12.86
CA TRP A 461 0.46 19.47 14.10
C TRP A 461 -0.27 18.14 14.08
N TYR A 462 0.25 17.22 14.88
CA TYR A 462 -0.34 15.91 15.01
C TYR A 462 -0.20 15.38 16.43
N ALA A 463 -1.33 15.08 17.06
CA ALA A 463 -1.37 14.42 18.34
C ALA A 463 -1.19 12.90 18.15
N SER A 464 -0.09 12.34 18.65
CA SER A 464 0.18 10.90 18.51
C SER A 464 1.25 10.40 19.47
N ASN A 465 1.17 9.11 19.80
CA ASN A 465 2.23 8.40 20.50
C ASN A 465 3.33 7.88 19.55
N ILE A 466 3.13 8.02 18.23
CA ILE A 466 4.10 7.69 17.20
C ILE A 466 4.92 8.95 16.91
N THR A 467 6.13 9.00 17.44
CA THR A 467 7.02 10.16 17.36
C THR A 467 8.03 10.09 16.21
N LYS A 468 8.16 8.92 15.56
CA LYS A 468 9.02 8.74 14.39
C LYS A 468 8.18 8.78 13.12
N PRO A 469 8.57 9.58 12.10
CA PRO A 469 7.93 9.54 10.80
C PRO A 469 7.97 8.12 10.23
N PRO A 470 6.82 7.54 9.85
CA PRO A 470 6.83 6.28 9.15
C PRO A 470 7.49 6.38 7.78
N VAL A 471 8.23 5.34 7.41
CA VAL A 471 8.84 5.20 6.09
C VAL A 471 8.07 4.16 5.30
N THR A 472 7.64 4.54 4.11
CA THR A 472 6.85 3.70 3.20
C THR A 472 7.31 3.93 1.77
N THR A 473 6.92 3.05 0.88
CA THR A 473 6.91 3.34 -0.56
C THR A 473 5.54 3.86 -0.96
N ILE A 474 5.53 4.85 -1.87
CA ILE A 474 4.31 5.43 -2.42
C ILE A 474 4.14 4.86 -3.82
N VAL A 475 3.11 4.06 -4.02
CA VAL A 475 2.77 3.44 -5.31
C VAL A 475 1.65 4.24 -5.96
N GLY A 476 1.74 4.43 -7.27
CA GLY A 476 0.75 5.16 -8.04
C GLY A 476 0.33 4.42 -9.31
N TYR A 477 0.25 5.16 -10.41
CA TYR A 477 -0.21 4.68 -11.71
C TYR A 477 0.53 3.41 -12.17
N GLN A 478 -0.24 2.41 -12.63
CA GLN A 478 0.25 1.09 -13.09
C GLN A 478 1.08 0.29 -12.08
N GLY A 479 0.94 0.56 -10.78
CA GLY A 479 1.75 -0.13 -9.76
C GLY A 479 3.21 0.34 -9.75
N LEU A 480 3.51 1.50 -10.36
CA LEU A 480 4.83 2.12 -10.33
C LEU A 480 5.02 2.88 -9.01
N CYS A 481 6.27 2.92 -8.55
CA CYS A 481 6.68 3.55 -7.32
C CYS A 481 7.23 4.95 -7.56
N LEU A 482 6.84 5.88 -6.68
CA LEU A 482 7.37 7.23 -6.64
C LEU A 482 8.85 7.19 -6.26
N LEU A 483 9.71 7.74 -7.11
CA LEU A 483 11.14 7.83 -6.92
C LEU A 483 11.58 9.29 -6.87
N ALA A 484 12.55 9.60 -6.00
CA ALA A 484 13.28 10.86 -6.03
C ALA A 484 14.76 10.64 -6.29
N PHE A 485 15.28 11.35 -7.28
CA PHE A 485 16.70 11.46 -7.55
C PHE A 485 17.08 12.93 -7.68
N GLN A 486 18.00 13.38 -6.82
CA GLN A 486 18.32 14.79 -6.66
C GLN A 486 17.04 15.60 -6.35
N SER A 487 16.64 16.54 -7.22
CA SER A 487 15.41 17.33 -7.08
C SER A 487 14.25 16.82 -7.93
N SER A 488 14.49 15.87 -8.83
CA SER A 488 13.49 15.36 -9.77
C SER A 488 12.71 14.18 -9.16
N VAL A 489 11.44 14.08 -9.54
CA VAL A 489 10.49 13.10 -9.01
C VAL A 489 9.68 12.51 -10.16
N TRP A 490 9.63 11.17 -10.25
CA TRP A 490 8.91 10.44 -11.29
C TRP A 490 8.43 9.07 -10.78
N LEU A 491 7.70 8.34 -11.61
CA LEU A 491 7.30 6.94 -11.36
C LEU A 491 8.23 5.94 -12.05
N GLU A 492 8.60 4.88 -11.35
CA GLU A 492 9.43 3.80 -11.88
C GLU A 492 9.02 2.44 -11.30
N LEU A 493 9.48 1.33 -11.87
CA LEU A 493 9.22 0.00 -11.34
C LEU A 493 9.60 -0.10 -9.86
N CYS A 494 8.71 -0.68 -9.07
CA CYS A 494 8.90 -0.84 -7.63
C CYS A 494 10.04 -1.79 -7.30
N VAL A 495 11.02 -1.32 -6.53
CA VAL A 495 12.17 -2.09 -6.04
C VAL A 495 12.23 -1.94 -4.53
N SER A 496 11.95 -3.03 -3.80
CA SER A 496 11.76 -3.03 -2.34
C SER A 496 12.96 -2.51 -1.53
N TYR A 497 14.19 -2.68 -2.02
CA TYR A 497 15.40 -2.21 -1.32
C TYR A 497 15.89 -0.85 -1.84
N ASN A 498 15.20 -0.23 -2.81
CA ASN A 498 15.61 1.07 -3.33
C ASN A 498 15.18 2.20 -2.38
N ILE A 499 16.14 2.72 -1.64
CA ILE A 499 15.94 3.84 -0.71
C ILE A 499 15.49 5.15 -1.39
N GLU A 500 15.67 5.29 -2.71
CA GLU A 500 15.17 6.44 -3.49
C GLU A 500 13.66 6.36 -3.76
N GLN A 501 13.06 5.17 -3.58
CA GLN A 501 11.61 4.94 -3.63
C GLN A 501 10.97 4.89 -2.25
N GLN A 502 11.75 5.15 -1.20
CA GLN A 502 11.26 5.25 0.17
C GLN A 502 10.98 6.70 0.51
N TRP A 503 9.94 6.91 1.30
CA TRP A 503 9.42 8.21 1.66
C TRP A 503 9.04 8.21 3.14
N ALA A 504 9.61 9.16 3.88
CA ALA A 504 9.24 9.44 5.25
C ALA A 504 8.07 10.41 5.29
N ILE A 505 6.96 10.02 5.91
CA ILE A 505 5.75 10.83 6.02
C ILE A 505 5.77 11.56 7.36
N TYR A 506 6.01 12.88 7.33
CA TYR A 506 6.17 13.66 8.55
C TYR A 506 4.82 14.14 9.11
N PRO A 507 4.74 14.38 10.43
CA PRO A 507 3.51 14.84 11.07
C PRO A 507 3.06 16.24 10.64
N ASP A 508 4.00 17.07 10.16
CA ASP A 508 3.77 18.41 9.58
C ASP A 508 3.17 18.38 8.16
N GLY A 509 2.90 17.18 7.61
CA GLY A 509 2.35 17.00 6.27
C GLY A 509 3.38 17.06 5.16
N THR A 510 4.68 17.09 5.48
CA THR A 510 5.74 16.97 4.47
C THR A 510 6.05 15.51 4.13
N ILE A 511 6.46 15.26 2.90
CA ILE A 511 6.86 13.94 2.39
C ILE A 511 8.35 14.04 2.01
N ARG A 512 9.22 13.27 2.66
CA ARG A 512 10.69 13.48 2.58
C ARG A 512 11.45 12.21 2.17
N PRO A 513 12.46 12.31 1.28
CA PRO A 513 13.35 11.18 1.02
C PRO A 513 14.18 10.84 2.28
N PRO A 514 14.27 9.57 2.72
CA PRO A 514 15.07 9.19 3.88
C PRO A 514 16.56 9.53 3.79
N LYS A 515 17.13 9.51 2.56
CA LYS A 515 18.51 9.93 2.26
C LYS A 515 18.75 11.43 2.44
N ASN A 516 17.71 12.26 2.32
CA ASN A 516 17.79 13.72 2.36
C ASN A 516 16.62 14.27 3.19
N GLN A 517 16.78 14.30 4.51
CA GLN A 517 15.72 14.74 5.42
C GLN A 517 15.50 16.27 5.43
N ASP A 518 16.44 17.02 4.85
CA ASP A 518 16.33 18.47 4.63
C ASP A 518 15.52 18.80 3.37
N GLY A 519 15.26 17.81 2.51
CA GLY A 519 14.43 17.91 1.32
C GLY A 519 13.02 17.35 1.53
N CYS A 520 12.02 18.00 0.94
CA CYS A 520 10.63 17.54 0.88
C CYS A 520 10.06 17.73 -0.51
N LEU A 521 9.04 16.92 -0.81
CA LEU A 521 8.17 17.15 -1.95
C LEU A 521 7.52 18.54 -1.83
N LYS A 522 7.76 19.35 -2.86
CA LYS A 522 7.22 20.68 -3.04
C LYS A 522 6.49 20.77 -4.36
N TYR A 523 5.33 21.42 -4.34
CA TYR A 523 4.69 21.90 -5.54
C TYR A 523 5.38 23.19 -6.02
N ALA A 524 5.87 23.19 -7.26
CA ALA A 524 6.48 24.36 -7.87
C ALA A 524 5.63 24.86 -9.05
N ASN A 525 5.02 26.03 -8.90
CA ASN A 525 4.39 26.73 -10.01
C ASN A 525 5.43 27.49 -10.84
N ALA A 526 6.24 26.74 -11.59
CA ALA A 526 7.23 27.29 -12.54
C ALA A 526 6.69 27.29 -13.98
N GLY A 527 5.38 27.46 -14.17
CA GLY A 527 4.72 27.40 -15.49
C GLY A 527 4.33 26.00 -15.98
N GLU A 528 4.76 24.93 -15.28
CA GLU A 528 4.46 23.53 -15.65
C GLU A 528 3.80 22.70 -14.52
N ASP A 529 3.40 23.34 -13.41
CA ASP A 529 2.78 22.68 -12.26
C ASP A 529 3.49 21.38 -11.80
N VAL A 530 4.83 21.42 -11.61
CA VAL A 530 5.63 20.20 -11.35
C VAL A 530 5.86 19.99 -9.84
N VAL A 531 5.91 18.73 -9.42
CA VAL A 531 6.33 18.33 -8.07
C VAL A 531 7.82 17.97 -8.07
N ARG A 532 8.58 18.56 -7.14
CA ARG A 532 10.04 18.36 -7.02
C ARG A 532 10.44 18.19 -5.56
N VAL A 533 11.65 17.67 -5.32
CA VAL A 533 12.27 17.76 -3.99
C VAL A 533 12.99 19.11 -3.86
N GLY A 534 12.60 19.88 -2.85
CA GLY A 534 13.22 21.15 -2.48
C GLY A 534 13.43 21.26 -0.97
N THR A 535 14.12 22.31 -0.51
CA THR A 535 14.42 22.52 0.91
C THR A 535 13.15 22.67 1.74
N CYS A 536 13.09 21.98 2.89
CA CYS A 536 11.99 22.10 3.84
C CYS A 536 12.10 23.35 4.72
N ASP A 537 11.50 24.44 4.26
CA ASP A 537 11.55 25.75 4.91
C ASP A 537 10.33 26.02 5.82
N GLY A 538 9.39 25.08 5.91
CA GLY A 538 8.17 25.30 6.67
C GLY A 538 7.08 26.03 5.86
N GLY A 539 7.16 26.01 4.53
CA GLY A 539 6.28 26.73 3.58
C GLY A 539 4.92 26.08 3.34
N THR A 540 4.19 26.64 2.37
CA THR A 540 2.84 26.20 1.97
C THR A 540 2.83 25.13 0.89
N GLU A 541 3.87 25.13 0.07
CA GLU A 541 4.08 24.30 -1.10
C GLU A 541 4.49 22.86 -0.76
N GLU A 542 4.89 22.62 0.48
CA GLU A 542 5.36 21.33 0.99
C GLU A 542 4.32 20.58 1.83
N ARG A 543 3.11 21.14 1.99
CA ARG A 543 2.07 20.53 2.83
C ARG A 543 1.12 19.67 2.01
N TRP A 544 1.20 18.38 2.25
CA TRP A 544 0.38 17.34 1.64
C TRP A 544 -0.55 16.69 2.66
N ARG A 545 -1.69 16.20 2.19
CA ARG A 545 -2.64 15.42 2.99
C ARG A 545 -3.03 14.16 2.24
N PHE A 546 -2.70 13.06 2.87
CA PHE A 546 -3.18 11.73 2.59
C PHE A 546 -4.69 11.68 2.85
N GLN A 547 -5.49 11.38 1.83
CA GLN A 547 -6.95 11.26 1.93
C GLN A 547 -7.42 9.80 1.89
N SER A 548 -8.57 9.56 2.52
CA SER A 548 -9.24 8.26 2.50
C SER A 548 -9.88 7.93 1.16
N ASP A 549 -9.75 8.78 0.14
CA ASP A 549 -10.11 8.53 -1.26
C ASP A 549 -8.91 8.05 -2.12
N GLY A 550 -7.75 7.82 -1.48
CA GLY A 550 -6.50 7.40 -2.13
C GLY A 550 -5.73 8.53 -2.80
N THR A 551 -6.23 9.77 -2.75
CA THR A 551 -5.52 10.92 -3.29
C THR A 551 -4.52 11.50 -2.28
N ILE A 552 -3.50 12.18 -2.81
CA ILE A 552 -2.58 13.00 -2.01
C ILE A 552 -2.88 14.46 -2.34
N LEU A 553 -3.61 15.13 -1.46
CA LEU A 553 -4.06 16.52 -1.62
C LEU A 553 -2.94 17.49 -1.27
N HIS A 554 -2.65 18.43 -2.15
CA HIS A 554 -1.89 19.63 -1.80
C HIS A 554 -2.81 20.63 -1.09
N VAL A 555 -2.53 20.92 0.19
CA VAL A 555 -3.50 21.56 1.10
C VAL A 555 -3.92 22.96 0.63
N VAL A 556 -2.98 23.74 0.11
CA VAL A 556 -3.22 25.15 -0.25
C VAL A 556 -3.88 25.31 -1.62
N THR A 557 -3.43 24.56 -2.62
CA THR A 557 -4.01 24.65 -3.98
C THR A 557 -5.34 23.91 -4.11
N ARG A 558 -5.67 23.03 -3.15
CA ARG A 558 -6.84 22.13 -3.18
C ARG A 558 -6.84 21.19 -4.40
N LYS A 559 -5.68 20.99 -5.02
CA LYS A 559 -5.44 20.04 -6.11
C LYS A 559 -4.80 18.75 -5.57
N VAL A 560 -4.98 17.65 -6.28
CA VAL A 560 -4.40 16.34 -5.93
C VAL A 560 -3.16 16.06 -6.75
N MET A 561 -2.22 15.30 -6.19
CA MET A 561 -1.05 14.78 -6.89
C MET A 561 -1.48 13.90 -8.06
N ASP A 562 -0.92 14.14 -9.25
CA ASP A 562 -1.31 13.52 -10.50
C ASP A 562 -0.07 13.17 -11.35
N VAL A 563 -0.21 12.20 -12.26
CA VAL A 563 0.83 11.84 -13.22
C VAL A 563 0.65 12.68 -14.49
N LYS A 564 1.67 13.44 -14.87
CA LYS A 564 1.62 14.45 -15.93
C LYS A 564 1.46 13.84 -17.33
N ASP A 565 2.36 12.94 -17.71
CA ASP A 565 2.35 12.23 -18.98
C ASP A 565 2.50 10.72 -18.74
N THR A 566 1.41 9.96 -18.94
CA THR A 566 1.37 8.52 -18.74
C THR A 566 2.08 7.71 -19.84
N THR A 567 2.48 8.37 -20.93
CA THR A 567 3.20 7.76 -22.06
C THR A 567 4.71 7.93 -21.98
N ALA A 568 5.17 8.81 -21.08
CA ALA A 568 6.59 9.02 -20.84
C ALA A 568 7.23 7.78 -20.19
N ILE A 569 8.49 7.50 -20.55
CA ILE A 569 9.28 6.41 -19.96
C ILE A 569 9.47 6.65 -18.45
N LEU A 570 9.61 7.92 -18.05
CA LEU A 570 9.71 8.36 -16.65
C LEU A 570 8.57 9.34 -16.39
N PRO A 571 7.37 8.86 -16.02
CA PRO A 571 6.21 9.73 -15.81
C PRO A 571 6.45 10.73 -14.68
N GLU A 572 6.51 12.02 -15.01
CA GLU A 572 6.66 13.11 -14.04
C GLU A 572 5.39 13.33 -13.22
N ILE A 573 5.56 13.94 -12.05
CA ILE A 573 4.47 14.25 -11.13
C ILE A 573 4.08 15.72 -11.20
N THR A 574 2.77 15.96 -11.23
CA THR A 574 2.12 17.27 -11.22
C THR A 574 1.03 17.34 -10.14
N VAL A 575 0.30 18.45 -10.08
CA VAL A 575 -0.93 18.58 -9.28
C VAL A 575 -2.08 19.06 -10.16
N ASN A 576 -3.23 18.41 -10.04
CA ASN A 576 -4.39 18.70 -10.88
C ASN A 576 -5.71 18.65 -10.09
N ASN A 577 -6.80 19.15 -10.70
CA ASN A 577 -8.13 18.98 -10.12
C ASN A 577 -8.48 17.50 -10.08
N TYR A 578 -9.09 17.07 -8.97
CA TYR A 578 -9.53 15.70 -8.82
C TYR A 578 -10.57 15.33 -9.89
N ASN A 579 -10.31 14.24 -10.61
CA ASN A 579 -11.12 13.76 -11.74
C ASN A 579 -11.32 12.25 -11.74
N ARG A 580 -11.04 11.58 -10.61
CA ARG A 580 -11.21 10.12 -10.41
C ARG A 580 -10.37 9.23 -11.36
N ARG A 581 -9.36 9.78 -12.04
CA ARG A 581 -8.43 8.98 -12.85
C ARG A 581 -7.47 8.20 -11.97
N ASN A 582 -7.07 7.00 -12.44
CA ASN A 582 -6.04 6.19 -11.80
C ASN A 582 -4.68 6.90 -11.64
N THR A 583 -4.42 7.95 -12.43
CA THR A 583 -3.20 8.76 -12.32
C THR A 583 -3.15 9.58 -11.03
N GLN A 584 -4.27 9.73 -10.34
CA GLN A 584 -4.41 10.52 -9.10
C GLN A 584 -4.53 9.66 -7.84
N ILE A 585 -4.47 8.34 -7.98
CA ILE A 585 -4.66 7.40 -6.88
C ILE A 585 -3.32 6.83 -6.46
N TRP A 586 -3.08 6.82 -5.16
CA TRP A 586 -1.82 6.50 -4.53
C TRP A 586 -2.02 5.54 -3.37
N PHE A 587 -1.01 4.72 -3.08
CA PHE A 587 -1.05 3.71 -2.03
C PHE A 587 0.26 3.68 -1.25
N GLN A 588 0.18 3.26 0.01
CA GLN A 588 1.35 3.06 0.85
C GLN A 588 1.66 1.57 0.94
N LEU A 589 2.85 1.18 0.45
CA LEU A 589 3.42 -0.14 0.67
C LEU A 589 4.49 -0.06 1.75
N TRP A 590 4.19 -0.67 2.89
CA TRP A 590 5.17 -0.89 3.94
C TRP A 590 6.11 -2.00 3.52
N ILE A 591 7.27 -1.62 2.99
CA ILE A 591 8.33 -2.59 2.79
C ILE A 591 8.71 -3.14 4.16
N VAL A 592 8.62 -4.47 4.31
CA VAL A 592 9.27 -5.17 5.40
C VAL A 592 10.76 -4.88 5.26
N LEU A 593 11.31 -4.03 6.13
CA LEU A 593 12.75 -3.97 6.33
C LEU A 593 13.20 -5.42 6.60
N LEU A 594 13.85 -6.04 5.62
CA LEU A 594 14.56 -7.31 5.75
C LEU A 594 15.82 -7.11 6.59
N ALA A 595 15.67 -6.55 7.79
CA ALA A 595 16.72 -6.43 8.77
C ALA A 595 17.04 -7.79 9.44
N ILE A 596 16.31 -8.88 9.11
CA ILE A 596 16.40 -10.17 9.81
C ILE A 596 17.06 -11.29 8.95
N ILE A 597 17.25 -11.12 7.64
CA ILE A 597 17.96 -12.13 6.84
C ILE A 597 19.47 -12.14 7.16
N PHE A 598 20.05 -11.01 7.56
CA PHE A 598 21.50 -10.91 7.83
C PHE A 598 21.94 -11.74 9.05
N THR A 599 21.11 -11.89 10.09
CA THR A 599 21.47 -12.65 11.29
C THR A 599 21.17 -14.15 11.17
N SER A 600 20.10 -14.51 10.44
CA SER A 600 19.74 -15.92 10.23
C SER A 600 20.61 -16.60 9.17
N TRP A 601 21.10 -15.86 8.17
CA TRP A 601 22.01 -16.38 7.15
C TRP A 601 23.45 -16.52 7.67
N LEU A 602 23.92 -15.61 8.54
CA LEU A 602 25.23 -15.72 9.20
C LEU A 602 25.35 -17.02 10.03
N SER A 603 24.28 -17.45 10.71
CA SER A 603 24.26 -18.70 11.47
C SER A 603 24.38 -19.95 10.60
N MET A 604 24.05 -19.86 9.30
CA MET A 604 24.07 -20.99 8.37
C MET A 604 25.44 -21.14 7.68
N VAL A 605 26.18 -20.02 7.54
CA VAL A 605 27.49 -19.96 6.84
C VAL A 605 28.68 -20.26 7.76
N GLU A 606 28.51 -20.19 9.09
CA GLU A 606 29.57 -20.54 10.05
C GLU A 606 29.91 -22.05 10.11
N LYS A 607 29.06 -22.93 9.54
CA LYS A 607 29.38 -24.35 9.41
C LYS A 607 30.04 -24.61 8.06
N ARG A 608 31.37 -24.73 8.05
CA ARG A 608 32.16 -25.20 6.90
C ARG A 608 31.47 -26.42 6.24
N PRO A 609 31.06 -26.38 4.96
CA PRO A 609 30.66 -27.60 4.28
C PRO A 609 31.94 -28.37 3.92
N ARG A 610 32.26 -29.38 4.73
CA ARG A 610 33.02 -30.52 4.22
C ARG A 610 32.14 -31.20 3.18
N ILE A 611 32.67 -31.35 1.98
CA ILE A 611 32.10 -32.19 0.92
C ILE A 611 31.80 -33.55 1.54
N THR A 612 30.50 -33.81 1.75
CA THR A 612 30.02 -35.13 2.12
C THR A 612 28.88 -35.42 1.16
N THR A 613 29.13 -36.37 0.28
CA THR A 613 28.18 -36.93 -0.67
C THR A 613 26.99 -37.48 0.11
N ILE A 614 25.86 -36.78 0.12
CA ILE A 614 24.59 -37.33 0.61
C ILE A 614 23.94 -38.00 -0.61
N GLN A 615 24.14 -39.32 -0.71
CA GLN A 615 23.20 -40.16 -1.44
C GLN A 615 22.01 -40.43 -0.53
N ASN A 616 20.87 -39.79 -0.81
CA ASN A 616 19.54 -40.39 -0.59
C ASN A 616 18.45 -39.60 -1.36
N GLU A 617 17.91 -40.27 -2.37
CA GLU A 617 16.57 -40.24 -2.96
C GLU A 617 15.65 -39.03 -2.65
N ASN A 618 15.97 -37.87 -3.24
CA ASN A 618 15.08 -36.94 -3.98
C ASN A 618 15.93 -35.72 -4.38
N LYS A 619 16.12 -35.50 -5.69
CA LYS A 619 17.15 -34.61 -6.27
C LYS A 619 17.05 -33.14 -5.80
N PRO A 620 18.16 -32.48 -5.41
CA PRO A 620 18.20 -31.03 -5.21
C PRO A 620 18.31 -30.28 -6.56
N ILE A 621 17.57 -29.18 -6.67
CA ILE A 621 17.60 -28.25 -7.80
C ILE A 621 18.75 -27.25 -7.60
N GLY A 622 19.64 -27.14 -8.60
CA GLY A 622 20.68 -26.11 -8.70
C GLY A 622 22.07 -26.54 -8.18
N ILE A 623 22.94 -27.03 -9.06
CA ILE A 623 24.36 -27.26 -8.75
C ILE A 623 25.20 -26.39 -9.67
N PHE A 624 25.87 -25.38 -9.12
CA PHE A 624 26.94 -24.64 -9.81
C PHE A 624 28.26 -25.35 -9.56
N ARG A 625 28.92 -25.85 -10.61
CA ARG A 625 30.28 -26.41 -10.52
C ARG A 625 31.28 -25.47 -11.19
N GLU A 626 32.28 -25.05 -10.41
CA GLU A 626 33.43 -24.28 -10.88
C GLU A 626 34.50 -25.28 -11.34
N TYR A 627 34.96 -25.16 -12.59
CA TYR A 627 36.06 -25.99 -13.11
C TYR A 627 37.34 -25.13 -13.18
N ASP A 628 38.36 -25.51 -12.40
CA ASP A 628 39.70 -24.92 -12.53
C ASP A 628 40.36 -25.43 -13.82
N ALA A 629 40.81 -24.51 -14.68
CA ALA A 629 41.39 -24.81 -15.99
C ALA A 629 42.70 -25.65 -15.97
N LEU A 630 43.21 -26.03 -14.80
CA LEU A 630 44.46 -26.76 -14.64
C LEU A 630 44.32 -28.28 -14.45
N THR A 631 43.10 -28.86 -14.43
CA THR A 631 42.97 -30.27 -13.97
C THR A 631 42.13 -31.25 -14.79
N GLU A 632 41.66 -30.92 -15.99
CA GLU A 632 41.12 -31.96 -16.89
C GLU A 632 41.65 -31.81 -18.31
N ARG A 633 42.67 -32.61 -18.62
CA ARG A 633 43.03 -32.97 -19.99
C ARG A 633 41.81 -33.66 -20.61
N ALA A 634 41.33 -33.08 -21.70
CA ALA A 634 40.37 -33.63 -22.66
C ALA A 634 40.12 -35.14 -22.53
N ASP A 635 38.96 -35.53 -21.97
CA ASP A 635 38.48 -36.90 -22.06
C ASP A 635 37.12 -36.95 -22.78
N LYS A 636 37.21 -37.35 -24.06
CA LYS A 636 36.30 -38.24 -24.83
C LYS A 636 34.79 -37.98 -24.93
N SER A 637 34.30 -36.75 -24.79
CA SER A 637 32.98 -36.40 -25.35
C SER A 637 32.98 -35.31 -26.42
N GLY A 638 34.16 -34.80 -26.83
CA GLY A 638 34.28 -33.97 -28.05
C GLY A 638 33.52 -32.63 -28.07
N VAL A 639 32.95 -32.21 -26.95
CA VAL A 639 32.02 -31.09 -26.89
C VAL A 639 32.34 -30.19 -25.68
N ILE A 640 33.41 -29.42 -25.79
CA ILE A 640 33.74 -28.27 -24.93
C ILE A 640 34.21 -27.14 -25.84
N PRO A 641 33.74 -25.88 -25.67
CA PRO A 641 34.23 -24.75 -26.45
C PRO A 641 35.72 -24.55 -26.18
N VAL A 642 36.56 -24.89 -27.17
CA VAL A 642 38.00 -24.61 -27.14
C VAL A 642 38.18 -23.10 -27.24
N LEU A 643 38.70 -22.48 -26.18
CA LEU A 643 39.06 -21.06 -26.14
C LEU A 643 40.21 -20.76 -27.13
N PRO A 644 40.17 -19.65 -27.88
CA PRO A 644 41.24 -19.28 -28.79
C PRO A 644 42.52 -18.89 -28.02
N SER A 645 43.68 -19.27 -28.56
CA SER A 645 45.03 -18.87 -28.13
C SER A 645 45.69 -18.11 -29.29
N PRO A 646 46.52 -17.08 -29.05
CA PRO A 646 47.51 -17.01 -27.97
C PRO A 646 47.12 -16.06 -26.83
N LEU A 647 47.17 -16.59 -25.61
CA LEU A 647 47.11 -15.82 -24.36
C LEU A 647 48.40 -14.96 -24.23
N PRO A 648 48.30 -13.71 -23.74
CA PRO A 648 49.48 -12.97 -23.30
C PRO A 648 50.16 -13.71 -22.13
N GLU A 649 51.47 -13.48 -21.97
CA GLU A 649 52.43 -14.15 -21.09
C GLU A 649 51.97 -14.49 -19.63
N PRO A 650 52.68 -15.42 -18.94
CA PRO A 650 52.10 -16.34 -17.94
C PRO A 650 51.63 -15.79 -16.59
N ASP A 651 51.48 -14.49 -16.41
CA ASP A 651 51.08 -13.90 -15.12
C ASP A 651 49.58 -13.57 -15.00
N ASP A 652 48.78 -13.78 -16.06
CA ASP A 652 47.35 -13.39 -16.08
C ASP A 652 46.38 -14.54 -16.43
N HIS A 653 46.69 -15.78 -16.02
CA HIS A 653 45.82 -16.95 -16.29
C HIS A 653 44.58 -17.05 -15.38
N ARG A 654 44.17 -15.97 -14.70
CA ARG A 654 42.96 -15.93 -13.85
C ARG A 654 41.74 -15.29 -14.52
N GLN A 655 41.80 -15.00 -15.82
CA GLN A 655 40.77 -14.20 -16.47
C GLN A 655 39.55 -14.98 -16.98
N TYR A 656 39.53 -16.32 -16.96
CA TYR A 656 38.42 -17.08 -17.56
C TYR A 656 37.91 -18.22 -16.69
N VAL A 657 36.57 -18.38 -16.63
CA VAL A 657 35.88 -19.45 -15.89
C VAL A 657 34.86 -20.14 -16.78
N LEU A 658 34.80 -21.47 -16.69
CA LEU A 658 33.75 -22.30 -17.27
C LEU A 658 32.74 -22.67 -16.20
N GLY A 659 31.47 -22.34 -16.43
CA GLY A 659 30.35 -22.65 -15.54
C GLY A 659 29.35 -23.55 -16.23
N GLU A 660 28.75 -24.48 -15.49
CA GLU A 660 27.70 -25.37 -15.97
C GLU A 660 26.42 -25.17 -15.14
N LEU A 661 25.30 -24.94 -15.82
CA LEU A 661 23.98 -24.82 -15.23
C LEU A 661 23.13 -25.99 -15.73
N SER A 662 22.60 -26.80 -14.82
CA SER A 662 21.83 -28.00 -15.17
C SER A 662 20.53 -28.11 -14.39
N ASN A 663 19.48 -28.63 -15.03
CA ASN A 663 18.24 -29.08 -14.38
C ASN A 663 18.02 -30.60 -14.62
N GLU A 664 16.84 -31.12 -14.30
CA GLU A 664 16.54 -32.56 -14.46
C GLU A 664 16.52 -33.05 -15.91
N TYR A 665 16.45 -32.12 -16.87
CA TYR A 665 16.28 -32.41 -18.28
C TYR A 665 17.51 -32.05 -19.12
N GLN A 666 18.30 -31.02 -18.75
CA GLN A 666 19.29 -30.39 -19.64
C GLN A 666 20.45 -29.68 -18.91
N SER A 667 21.55 -29.40 -19.63
CA SER A 667 22.72 -28.63 -19.16
C SER A 667 23.17 -27.56 -20.16
N ILE A 668 23.51 -26.37 -19.67
CA ILE A 668 24.11 -25.27 -20.43
C ILE A 668 25.51 -25.00 -19.89
N LYS A 669 26.51 -25.02 -20.77
CA LYS A 669 27.90 -24.67 -20.45
C LYS A 669 28.21 -23.25 -20.93
N LEU A 670 28.75 -22.44 -20.05
CA LEU A 670 29.06 -21.02 -20.26
C LEU A 670 30.55 -20.77 -20.15
N ALA A 671 31.12 -20.00 -21.07
CA ALA A 671 32.49 -19.51 -21.00
C ALA A 671 32.50 -18.01 -20.67
N LEU A 672 33.13 -17.65 -19.55
CA LEU A 672 33.07 -16.30 -18.97
C LEU A 672 34.48 -15.68 -18.89
N ASN A 673 34.58 -14.39 -19.21
CA ASN A 673 35.72 -13.56 -18.84
C ASN A 673 35.44 -12.91 -17.48
N VAL A 674 36.26 -13.22 -16.49
CA VAL A 674 36.11 -12.82 -15.08
C VAL A 674 36.64 -11.41 -14.83
N SER A 675 37.63 -10.96 -15.60
CA SER A 675 38.21 -9.61 -15.45
C SER A 675 37.23 -8.52 -15.89
N ASP A 676 36.54 -8.76 -16.99
CA ASP A 676 35.66 -7.76 -17.63
C ASP A 676 34.16 -8.11 -17.54
N VAL A 677 33.83 -9.23 -16.89
CA VAL A 677 32.45 -9.69 -16.60
C VAL A 677 31.56 -9.73 -17.85
N TYR A 678 31.96 -10.52 -18.86
CA TYR A 678 31.14 -10.77 -20.05
C TYR A 678 31.24 -12.22 -20.54
N ILE A 679 30.20 -12.69 -21.26
CA ILE A 679 30.15 -14.06 -21.81
C ILE A 679 30.84 -14.10 -23.16
N LEU A 680 31.72 -15.09 -23.34
CA LEU A 680 32.41 -15.35 -24.61
C LEU A 680 31.55 -16.20 -25.55
N GLY A 681 30.87 -17.19 -24.99
CA GLY A 681 29.93 -18.06 -25.70
C GLY A 681 29.25 -19.05 -24.77
N TYR A 682 28.29 -19.78 -25.33
CA TYR A 682 27.58 -20.84 -24.62
C TYR A 682 27.40 -22.08 -25.49
N HIS A 683 27.23 -23.21 -24.81
CA HIS A 683 27.07 -24.51 -25.42
C HIS A 683 25.92 -25.27 -24.75
N LEU A 684 24.97 -25.78 -25.55
CA LEU A 684 23.85 -26.59 -25.08
C LEU A 684 24.25 -28.05 -25.10
N GLY A 685 24.20 -28.73 -23.95
CA GLY A 685 24.87 -30.00 -23.69
C GLY A 685 24.61 -31.14 -24.69
N ASP A 686 23.46 -31.17 -25.35
CA ASP A 686 23.09 -32.19 -26.35
C ASP A 686 23.14 -31.68 -27.81
N SER A 687 23.61 -30.45 -28.05
CA SER A 687 23.64 -29.84 -29.38
C SER A 687 25.04 -29.89 -30.01
N ASP A 688 25.14 -30.12 -31.31
CA ASP A 688 26.42 -30.06 -32.04
C ASP A 688 26.88 -28.61 -32.33
N THR A 689 26.13 -27.59 -31.87
CA THR A 689 26.36 -26.18 -32.23
C THR A 689 26.79 -25.36 -31.02
N SER A 690 27.92 -24.68 -31.15
CA SER A 690 28.38 -23.70 -30.15
C SER A 690 28.10 -22.27 -30.61
N TYR A 691 27.64 -21.43 -29.69
CA TYR A 691 27.27 -20.03 -29.98
C TYR A 691 28.30 -19.09 -29.37
N PHE A 692 28.84 -18.18 -30.19
CA PHE A 692 29.82 -17.20 -29.77
C PHE A 692 29.33 -15.79 -30.05
N PHE A 693 29.71 -14.85 -29.19
CA PHE A 693 29.30 -13.45 -29.33
C PHE A 693 30.20 -12.67 -30.29
N LYS A 694 29.65 -11.59 -30.87
CA LYS A 694 30.38 -10.71 -31.79
C LYS A 694 31.55 -10.03 -31.08
N GLY A 695 32.74 -10.08 -31.69
CA GLY A 695 33.96 -9.44 -31.17
C GLY A 695 34.97 -10.39 -30.53
N VAL A 696 34.69 -11.70 -30.48
CA VAL A 696 35.69 -12.74 -30.17
C VAL A 696 36.48 -13.02 -31.45
N GLU A 697 37.79 -12.76 -31.47
CA GLU A 697 38.65 -12.89 -32.66
C GLU A 697 38.58 -14.31 -33.28
N GLU A 698 38.39 -14.34 -34.60
CA GLU A 698 38.22 -15.54 -35.40
C GLU A 698 39.57 -16.17 -35.73
N ASP A 699 40.00 -17.15 -34.95
CA ASP A 699 40.99 -18.11 -35.43
C ASP A 699 40.61 -19.57 -35.08
N VAL A 700 39.99 -20.20 -36.10
CA VAL A 700 40.20 -21.58 -36.58
C VAL A 700 39.50 -22.80 -35.91
N HIS A 701 38.78 -23.53 -36.79
CA HIS A 701 38.37 -24.96 -36.85
C HIS A 701 37.56 -25.64 -35.71
N SER A 702 36.22 -25.51 -35.72
CA SER A 702 35.32 -26.66 -35.43
C SER A 702 33.96 -26.50 -36.15
N THR A 703 33.27 -27.62 -36.38
CA THR A 703 32.40 -27.85 -37.55
C THR A 703 30.96 -27.32 -37.53
N VAL A 704 30.44 -26.75 -36.44
CA VAL A 704 29.22 -25.90 -36.49
C VAL A 704 29.29 -24.84 -35.37
N ARG A 705 29.70 -23.62 -35.72
CA ARG A 705 29.70 -22.46 -34.80
C ARG A 705 28.82 -21.35 -35.37
N ARG A 706 27.94 -20.77 -34.56
CA ARG A 706 27.12 -19.60 -34.93
C ARG A 706 27.59 -18.37 -34.17
N VAL A 707 27.93 -17.31 -34.89
CA VAL A 707 28.27 -16.01 -34.30
C VAL A 707 27.00 -15.19 -34.17
N LEU A 708 26.68 -14.77 -32.96
CA LEU A 708 25.55 -13.88 -32.67
C LEU A 708 25.87 -12.47 -33.16
N GLN A 709 24.86 -11.72 -33.62
CA GLN A 709 25.06 -10.38 -34.20
C GLN A 709 25.42 -9.28 -33.18
N TYR A 710 25.43 -9.64 -31.89
CA TYR A 710 25.63 -8.75 -30.76
C TYR A 710 26.76 -9.28 -29.85
N SER A 711 27.36 -8.41 -29.05
CA SER A 711 28.43 -8.82 -28.14
C SER A 711 27.87 -9.41 -26.86
N GLY A 712 28.67 -10.23 -26.16
CA GLY A 712 28.30 -10.83 -24.87
C GLY A 712 28.54 -9.89 -23.71
N MET A 713 28.92 -8.64 -24.01
CA MET A 713 29.03 -7.57 -23.03
C MET A 713 27.66 -7.22 -22.49
N TYR A 714 27.63 -6.97 -21.18
CA TYR A 714 26.41 -6.72 -20.43
C TYR A 714 25.49 -5.67 -21.09
N GLY A 715 26.03 -4.51 -21.46
CA GLY A 715 25.24 -3.45 -22.09
C GLY A 715 24.71 -3.82 -23.48
N SER A 716 25.41 -4.70 -24.22
CA SER A 716 24.91 -5.21 -25.50
C SER A 716 23.78 -6.22 -25.29
N LEU A 717 23.83 -7.02 -24.22
CA LEU A 717 22.76 -7.94 -23.88
C LEU A 717 21.50 -7.20 -23.39
N GLU A 718 21.64 -6.12 -22.62
CA GLU A 718 20.51 -5.26 -22.22
C GLU A 718 19.78 -4.67 -23.45
N ILE A 719 20.54 -4.05 -24.36
CA ILE A 719 19.99 -3.43 -25.57
C ILE A 719 19.24 -4.45 -26.44
N TYR A 720 19.84 -5.61 -26.69
CA TYR A 720 19.23 -6.60 -27.57
C TYR A 720 18.09 -7.38 -26.89
N SER A 721 18.13 -7.54 -25.57
CA SER A 721 17.06 -8.16 -24.78
C SER A 721 15.82 -7.28 -24.64
N GLY A 722 15.90 -6.00 -24.98
CA GLY A 722 14.86 -5.01 -24.74
C GLY A 722 14.61 -4.77 -23.24
N VAL A 723 15.56 -5.10 -22.37
CA VAL A 723 15.53 -4.87 -20.92
C VAL A 723 16.38 -3.64 -20.64
N ASN A 724 15.76 -2.54 -20.22
CA ASN A 724 16.42 -1.24 -20.06
C ASN A 724 17.05 -0.99 -18.68
N ASP A 725 16.90 -1.90 -17.69
CA ASP A 725 17.65 -1.81 -16.42
C ASP A 725 17.73 -3.17 -15.70
N ARG A 726 18.85 -3.37 -14.99
CA ARG A 726 19.36 -4.57 -14.31
C ARG A 726 18.40 -5.22 -13.28
N ARG A 727 17.28 -4.60 -12.93
CA ARG A 727 16.51 -4.94 -11.71
C ARG A 727 15.18 -5.64 -11.95
N GLY A 728 14.81 -5.87 -13.20
CA GLY A 728 13.53 -6.49 -13.60
C GLY A 728 13.54 -8.02 -13.69
N ILE A 729 14.63 -8.71 -13.31
CA ILE A 729 14.71 -10.17 -13.38
C ILE A 729 14.68 -10.73 -11.95
N PRO A 730 13.68 -11.54 -11.58
CA PRO A 730 13.60 -12.12 -10.24
C PRO A 730 14.80 -13.04 -9.97
N LEU A 731 15.57 -12.76 -8.91
CA LEU A 731 16.73 -13.57 -8.48
C LEU A 731 16.32 -14.66 -7.48
N GLY A 732 15.21 -15.36 -7.75
CA GLY A 732 14.81 -16.54 -6.97
C GLY A 732 15.47 -17.80 -7.51
N ILE A 733 16.20 -18.55 -6.69
CA ILE A 733 16.66 -19.92 -7.01
C ILE A 733 15.48 -20.79 -7.49
N ASP A 734 14.29 -20.49 -6.98
CA ASP A 734 13.02 -21.19 -7.22
C ASP A 734 12.51 -21.04 -8.67
N GLN A 735 12.96 -20.01 -9.40
CA GLN A 735 12.59 -19.77 -10.81
C GLN A 735 13.66 -20.26 -11.82
N LEU A 736 14.82 -20.71 -11.33
CA LEU A 736 15.92 -21.20 -12.17
C LEU A 736 15.53 -22.36 -13.11
N PRO A 737 14.68 -23.34 -12.71
CA PRO A 737 14.26 -24.42 -13.61
C PRO A 737 13.42 -23.94 -14.79
N GLN A 738 12.57 -22.93 -14.59
CA GLN A 738 11.75 -22.33 -15.64
C GLN A 738 12.65 -21.63 -16.65
N HIS A 739 13.61 -20.83 -16.19
CA HIS A 739 14.55 -20.12 -17.07
C HIS A 739 15.48 -21.07 -17.85
N ILE A 740 15.95 -22.17 -17.27
CA ILE A 740 16.73 -23.19 -18.00
C ILE A 740 15.89 -23.88 -19.09
N ASN A 741 14.63 -24.21 -18.80
CA ASN A 741 13.70 -24.75 -19.80
C ASN A 741 13.40 -23.76 -20.94
N TYR A 742 13.39 -22.45 -20.65
CA TYR A 742 13.21 -21.39 -21.65
C TYR A 742 14.35 -21.31 -22.69
N VAL A 743 15.58 -21.68 -22.34
CA VAL A 743 16.73 -21.55 -23.26
C VAL A 743 16.67 -22.55 -24.42
N ASN A 744 16.07 -23.73 -24.24
CA ASN A 744 16.11 -24.78 -25.27
C ASN A 744 14.83 -24.91 -26.13
N ILE A 745 13.70 -24.31 -25.71
CA ILE A 745 12.49 -24.26 -26.56
C ILE A 745 12.71 -23.34 -27.78
N ILE A 746 13.77 -22.51 -27.78
CA ILE A 746 13.93 -21.39 -28.70
C ILE A 746 15.13 -21.62 -29.63
N THR A 747 14.96 -22.50 -30.62
CA THR A 747 15.82 -22.52 -31.82
C THR A 747 15.13 -21.91 -33.04
N GLN A 748 13.94 -21.29 -32.88
CA GLN A 748 13.17 -20.69 -33.98
C GLN A 748 12.67 -19.23 -33.78
N LEU A 749 13.08 -18.49 -32.72
CA LEU A 749 12.72 -17.08 -32.52
C LEU A 749 13.90 -16.18 -32.10
N ASP A 750 13.67 -14.86 -32.13
CA ASP A 750 14.63 -13.76 -32.31
C ASP A 750 15.76 -13.59 -31.27
N SER A 751 16.73 -12.73 -31.64
CA SER A 751 17.93 -12.41 -30.87
C SER A 751 17.70 -11.85 -29.46
N GLY A 752 16.52 -11.27 -29.17
CA GLY A 752 16.26 -10.62 -27.89
C GLY A 752 15.88 -11.58 -26.77
N SER A 753 15.20 -12.67 -27.10
CA SER A 753 14.85 -13.70 -26.12
C SER A 753 16.08 -14.45 -25.60
N ILE A 754 17.07 -14.69 -26.47
CA ILE A 754 18.37 -15.28 -26.12
C ILE A 754 19.17 -14.34 -25.21
N ALA A 755 19.14 -13.04 -25.49
CA ALA A 755 19.86 -12.05 -24.69
C ALA A 755 19.31 -11.94 -23.25
N ARG A 756 17.99 -12.10 -23.04
CA ARG A 756 17.36 -12.10 -21.70
C ARG A 756 17.88 -13.21 -20.80
N ALA A 757 17.87 -14.46 -21.29
CA ALA A 757 18.27 -15.62 -20.51
C ALA A 757 19.76 -15.55 -20.10
N LEU A 758 20.61 -15.04 -21.00
CA LEU A 758 22.04 -14.89 -20.74
C LEU A 758 22.35 -13.74 -19.78
N LEU A 759 21.52 -12.68 -19.74
CA LEU A 759 21.63 -11.59 -18.77
C LEU A 759 21.47 -12.07 -17.31
N VAL A 760 20.51 -12.97 -17.07
CA VAL A 760 20.27 -13.60 -15.75
C VAL A 760 21.51 -14.37 -15.29
N CYS A 761 22.10 -15.12 -16.20
CA CYS A 761 23.28 -15.93 -15.91
C CYS A 761 24.48 -15.05 -15.52
N ILE A 762 24.71 -13.93 -16.21
CA ILE A 762 25.79 -12.99 -15.86
C ILE A 762 25.57 -12.36 -14.49
N GLN A 763 24.33 -12.00 -14.15
CA GLN A 763 24.02 -11.40 -12.84
C GLN A 763 24.28 -12.35 -11.69
N MET A 764 23.93 -13.63 -11.83
CA MET A 764 24.20 -14.63 -10.81
C MET A 764 25.71 -14.84 -10.60
N VAL A 765 26.49 -14.89 -11.69
CA VAL A 765 27.95 -15.07 -11.58
C VAL A 765 28.64 -13.79 -11.06
N SER A 766 28.18 -12.61 -11.45
CA SER A 766 28.69 -11.33 -10.96
C SER A 766 28.54 -11.20 -9.43
N GLU A 767 27.40 -11.62 -8.89
CA GLU A 767 27.19 -11.64 -7.43
C GLU A 767 28.04 -12.71 -6.72
N ALA A 768 28.25 -13.88 -7.31
CA ALA A 768 29.14 -14.90 -6.76
C ALA A 768 30.61 -14.40 -6.70
N VAL A 769 31.08 -13.71 -7.73
CA VAL A 769 32.44 -13.13 -7.78
C VAL A 769 32.57 -11.95 -6.81
N ARG A 770 31.54 -11.10 -6.70
CA ARG A 770 31.48 -9.98 -5.75
C ARG A 770 31.57 -10.48 -4.29
N LEU A 771 30.90 -11.58 -3.96
CA LEU A 771 30.96 -12.21 -2.64
C LEU A 771 32.37 -12.79 -2.34
N ARG A 772 33.06 -13.34 -3.34
CA ARG A 772 34.46 -13.84 -3.22
C ARG A 772 35.43 -12.70 -2.90
N ASN A 773 35.27 -11.54 -3.54
CA ASN A 773 36.11 -10.36 -3.31
C ASN A 773 35.85 -9.72 -1.93
N LEU A 774 34.61 -9.75 -1.44
CA LEU A 774 34.26 -9.33 -0.08
C LEU A 774 34.90 -10.25 0.98
N GLN A 775 34.87 -11.58 0.77
CA GLN A 775 35.57 -12.53 1.64
C GLN A 775 37.09 -12.32 1.65
N HIS A 776 37.69 -11.98 0.49
CA HIS A 776 39.12 -11.67 0.39
C HIS A 776 39.49 -10.39 1.15
N MET A 777 38.66 -9.35 1.09
CA MET A 777 38.82 -8.10 1.84
C MET A 777 38.67 -8.31 3.36
N GLU A 778 37.73 -9.16 3.78
CA GLU A 778 37.56 -9.52 5.19
C GLU A 778 38.74 -10.34 5.74
N LEU A 779 39.31 -11.23 4.91
CA LEU A 779 40.52 -11.98 5.22
C LEU A 779 41.74 -11.06 5.32
N ILE A 780 41.88 -10.07 4.43
CA ILE A 780 42.94 -9.05 4.45
C ILE A 780 42.81 -8.17 5.70
N MET A 781 41.59 -7.78 6.09
CA MET A 781 41.33 -7.03 7.33
C MET A 781 41.60 -7.88 8.59
N LYS A 782 41.31 -9.18 8.56
CA LYS A 782 41.66 -10.12 9.66
C LYS A 782 43.16 -10.30 9.81
N VAL A 783 43.89 -10.51 8.70
CA VAL A 783 45.36 -10.63 8.70
C VAL A 783 46.04 -9.32 9.11
N SER A 784 45.45 -8.17 8.76
CA SER A 784 45.91 -6.85 9.22
C SER A 784 45.71 -6.63 10.72
N ARG A 785 44.57 -7.10 11.28
CA ARG A 785 44.30 -7.10 12.73
C ARG A 785 45.19 -8.07 13.52
N GLU A 786 45.55 -9.21 12.93
CA GLU A 786 46.43 -10.20 13.59
C GLU A 786 47.91 -9.80 13.54
N ARG A 787 48.34 -8.99 12.56
CA ARG A 787 49.71 -8.44 12.49
C ARG A 787 49.96 -7.22 13.39
N SER A 788 48.93 -6.57 13.94
CA SER A 788 49.11 -5.42 14.86
C SER A 788 49.31 -5.80 16.33
N LEU A 789 49.34 -7.09 16.67
CA LEU A 789 49.65 -7.57 18.02
C LEU A 789 51.14 -7.91 18.15
N LYS A 790 51.98 -6.85 18.25
CA LYS A 790 53.26 -6.93 18.96
C LYS A 790 53.32 -5.82 20.02
N PRO A 791 53.48 -6.17 21.31
CA PRO A 791 53.46 -5.20 22.39
C PRO A 791 54.86 -4.61 22.60
N SER A 792 55.14 -3.49 21.96
CA SER A 792 56.17 -2.56 22.43
C SER A 792 55.96 -1.19 21.77
N ASN A 793 55.64 -0.21 22.60
CA ASN A 793 55.48 1.24 22.34
C ASN A 793 54.02 1.75 22.38
N LEU A 794 53.37 1.55 23.53
CA LEU A 794 52.34 2.48 24.02
C LEU A 794 53.02 3.81 24.36
N GLN A 795 53.02 4.79 23.45
CA GLN A 795 53.08 6.22 23.79
C GLN A 795 52.86 7.21 22.62
N GLN A 796 52.27 6.80 21.48
CA GLN A 796 52.14 7.70 20.33
C GLN A 796 50.84 7.53 19.50
N MET A 797 49.70 7.35 20.15
CA MET A 797 48.38 7.36 19.47
C MET A 797 47.31 8.20 20.22
N GLU A 798 47.71 9.34 20.76
CA GLU A 798 46.79 10.48 21.00
C GLU A 798 47.03 11.54 19.91
N SER A 799 46.61 11.29 18.66
CA SER A 799 46.46 12.40 17.66
C SER A 799 45.77 12.02 16.34
N VAL A 800 44.88 11.02 16.26
CA VAL A 800 44.12 10.78 15.01
C VAL A 800 42.69 10.33 15.34
N GLN A 801 41.91 11.25 15.92
CA GLN A 801 40.46 11.12 16.03
C GLN A 801 39.74 12.43 15.67
N ASP A 802 40.35 13.20 14.75
CA ASP A 802 39.75 14.37 14.12
C ASP A 802 40.06 14.31 12.61
N GLN A 803 39.31 13.47 11.89
CA GLN A 803 39.06 13.61 10.44
C GLN A 803 38.12 12.49 9.97
N PHE A 804 36.88 12.52 10.45
CA PHE A 804 35.70 12.00 9.75
C PHE A 804 34.48 12.74 10.31
N VAL A 805 34.34 13.99 9.87
CA VAL A 805 33.06 14.73 9.78
C VAL A 805 32.69 14.75 8.31
#